data_AF-G9P4U6-F1
#
_entry.id   AF-G9P4U6-F1
#
_cell.length_a   1.000
_cell.length_b   1.000
_cell.length_c   1.000
_cell.angle_alpha   90.00
_cell.angle_beta   90.00
_cell.angle_gamma   90.00
#
_symmetry.space_group_name_H-M   'P 1'
#
loop_
_entity.id
_entity.type
_entity.pdbx_description
1 polymer ?
#
loop_
_entity_poly.entity_id
_entity_poly.type
_entity_poly.pdbx_seq_one_letter_code
_entity_poly.pdbx_strand_id
1 'polypeptide(L)'
;MIRQDNFKIQQGPAGPYPRILAKRVGYGREEPGFGNVHELHLAYLKILERQASRLRQRLVDIDDLWVEPAPDENLLTGEDIIGPEPEDCRAKSDAWKELQKMAGLDDVKQAISKNFDRAKLSYRREVAGKELLNISLNRVFLGPPGTGKTTVAKLYGQIITEVGLVPNQEVVFKVPSDFIGQHVGQSEVKTNSIIDATKGKVLIIDDAHMFFNGSLDGVDGTDKFRLACIDVIVSKIHNRTGEGRCIILIGYPDRMEQMFQKCNPGLRRRFPLEEAFRFQDYDDDRLTEILGMKMEESEIKASTAAMQVASEVLRRARDRPNFGNGGDVVNLLNQAKLDYLEMVNITLEPEDFDPNYNRGSTAAERCRALFDGLIGFEETIQRFQGYQRTAENLRRRNKNPRDTIPFTFVFKGPPGTGKTHTARIVGQIFYDMGILSTNEVVECSASQLIGKHVGHTGPKVIDLFEKSLGKILFIDEAYRLGLGGRNSFGDEAVAEIVDCMTKPRYQRKLVIVLAGYTREMDLLMKVNAGLRGRFTTEINFSPMKPRAALQYLQNLLSKQDIELLEDNNVNTNEYETVMRLFKKLSMTNGWSNGRDINTLAGAITDDVYNYSEVEESGKSLFIRREDLIKFLKDMLRQRIKGGVA
;
A
#
# COMPACT_ATOMS: atom_id res chain seq x y z
N MET A 1 54.43 -14.96 -33.41
CA MET A 1 54.90 -13.58 -33.61
C MET A 1 54.23 -13.05 -34.88
N ILE A 2 53.03 -12.48 -34.75
CA ILE A 2 52.26 -11.93 -35.88
C ILE A 2 53.03 -10.72 -36.41
N ARG A 3 53.44 -10.72 -37.69
CA ARG A 3 54.12 -9.57 -38.31
C ARG A 3 53.13 -8.38 -38.34
N GLN A 4 53.40 -7.32 -37.58
CA GLN A 4 52.44 -6.25 -37.27
C GLN A 4 52.03 -5.34 -38.44
N ASP A 5 52.59 -5.47 -39.64
CA ASP A 5 52.50 -4.41 -40.67
C ASP A 5 51.83 -4.80 -42.00
N ASN A 6 51.09 -5.92 -42.09
CA ASN A 6 50.52 -6.35 -43.38
C ASN A 6 49.09 -6.92 -43.32
N PHE A 7 48.24 -6.37 -42.46
CA PHE A 7 46.83 -6.79 -42.41
C PHE A 7 46.07 -6.38 -43.67
N LYS A 8 45.39 -7.34 -44.31
CA LYS A 8 44.36 -7.10 -45.32
C LYS A 8 43.03 -6.92 -44.62
N ILE A 9 42.26 -5.91 -45.02
CA ILE A 9 40.90 -5.69 -44.48
C ILE A 9 39.88 -6.23 -45.47
N GLN A 10 38.92 -7.02 -44.99
CA GLN A 10 37.78 -7.47 -45.78
C GLN A 10 37.02 -6.26 -46.35
N GLN A 11 36.79 -6.23 -47.66
CA GLN A 11 36.24 -5.07 -48.40
C GLN A 11 37.13 -3.81 -48.42
N GLY A 12 38.41 -3.95 -48.05
CA GLY A 12 39.45 -2.92 -48.18
C GLY A 12 39.43 -1.85 -47.08
N PRO A 13 40.51 -1.05 -46.98
CA PRO A 13 40.68 -0.04 -45.93
C PRO A 13 39.69 1.14 -46.04
N ALA A 14 39.15 1.39 -47.24
CA ALA A 14 38.11 2.40 -47.47
C ALA A 14 36.68 1.84 -47.40
N GLY A 15 36.54 0.55 -47.07
CA GLY A 15 35.27 -0.18 -46.99
C GLY A 15 34.38 0.24 -45.80
N PRO A 16 33.25 -0.44 -45.59
CA PRO A 16 32.28 -0.07 -44.56
C PRO A 16 32.81 -0.30 -43.15
N TYR A 17 33.56 -1.39 -42.89
CA TYR A 17 33.97 -1.75 -41.52
C TYR A 17 34.92 -0.72 -40.86
N PRO A 18 35.99 -0.24 -41.53
CA PRO A 18 36.83 0.82 -40.95
C PRO A 18 36.07 2.14 -40.74
N ARG A 19 35.11 2.49 -41.62
CA ARG A 19 34.27 3.68 -41.44
C ARG A 19 33.36 3.56 -40.22
N ILE A 20 32.76 2.38 -40.02
CA ILE A 20 31.93 2.10 -38.85
C ILE A 20 32.77 2.17 -37.57
N LEU A 21 33.95 1.56 -37.56
CA LEU A 21 34.89 1.64 -36.45
C LEU A 21 35.24 3.09 -36.11
N ALA A 22 35.59 3.89 -37.12
CA ALA A 22 35.91 5.30 -36.96
C ALA A 22 34.71 6.11 -36.42
N LYS A 23 33.48 5.80 -36.84
CA LYS A 23 32.26 6.41 -36.28
C LYS A 23 32.06 6.01 -34.80
N ARG A 24 32.25 4.74 -34.45
CA ARG A 24 32.11 4.25 -33.07
C ARG A 24 33.12 4.90 -32.12
N VAL A 25 34.39 4.98 -32.53
CA VAL A 25 35.42 5.72 -31.78
C VAL A 25 35.08 7.21 -31.74
N GLY A 26 34.58 7.75 -32.84
CA GLY A 26 34.18 9.15 -32.97
C GLY A 26 33.03 9.60 -32.06
N TYR A 27 32.17 8.69 -31.58
CA TYR A 27 31.08 9.05 -30.65
C TYR A 27 31.59 9.62 -29.32
N GLY A 28 32.81 9.28 -28.89
CA GLY A 28 33.43 9.80 -27.68
C GLY A 28 34.00 11.22 -27.79
N ARG A 29 34.04 11.83 -28.99
CA ARG A 29 34.76 13.10 -29.25
C ARG A 29 34.30 14.30 -28.44
N GLU A 30 33.03 14.33 -28.03
CA GLU A 30 32.48 15.42 -27.23
C GLU A 30 32.67 15.19 -25.72
N GLU A 31 33.32 14.09 -25.31
CA GLU A 31 33.57 13.81 -23.90
C GLU A 31 34.85 14.46 -23.37
N PRO A 32 34.83 15.03 -22.15
CA PRO A 32 36.04 15.50 -21.48
C PRO A 32 37.00 14.33 -21.26
N GLY A 33 38.26 14.46 -21.73
CA GLY A 33 39.30 13.44 -21.60
C GLY A 33 39.39 12.45 -22.76
N PHE A 34 38.63 12.63 -23.84
CA PHE A 34 38.71 11.77 -25.02
C PHE A 34 40.08 11.83 -25.71
N GLY A 35 40.84 10.74 -25.62
CA GLY A 35 42.11 10.58 -26.30
C GLY A 35 41.94 9.88 -27.65
N ASN A 36 41.88 10.64 -28.75
CA ASN A 36 41.73 10.12 -30.12
C ASN A 36 42.58 8.86 -30.38
N VAL A 37 43.86 8.89 -30.01
CA VAL A 37 44.82 7.79 -30.24
C VAL A 37 44.64 6.65 -29.24
N HIS A 38 44.32 6.97 -27.98
CA HIS A 38 44.13 5.97 -26.94
C HIS A 38 42.89 5.09 -27.22
N GLU A 39 41.77 5.71 -27.57
CA GLU A 39 40.53 5.01 -27.91
C GLU A 39 40.68 4.17 -29.19
N LEU A 40 41.39 4.69 -30.19
CA LEU A 40 41.74 3.92 -31.39
C LEU A 40 42.61 2.71 -31.05
N HIS A 41 43.57 2.86 -30.12
CA HIS A 41 44.42 1.78 -29.66
C HIS A 41 43.62 0.69 -28.91
N LEU A 42 42.72 1.07 -28.00
CA LEU A 42 41.81 0.13 -27.32
C LEU A 42 40.91 -0.61 -28.32
N ALA A 43 40.36 0.11 -29.31
CA ALA A 43 39.58 -0.50 -30.36
C ALA A 43 40.42 -1.50 -31.17
N TYR A 44 41.66 -1.16 -31.52
CA TYR A 44 42.57 -2.04 -32.24
C TYR A 44 42.93 -3.31 -31.44
N LEU A 45 43.20 -3.19 -30.14
CA LEU A 45 43.45 -4.35 -29.28
C LEU A 45 42.25 -5.32 -29.28
N LYS A 46 41.03 -4.79 -29.23
CA LYS A 46 39.79 -5.59 -29.29
C LYS A 46 39.60 -6.30 -30.64
N ILE A 47 40.05 -5.68 -31.73
CA ILE A 47 40.05 -6.31 -33.07
C ILE A 47 41.01 -7.49 -33.10
N LEU A 48 42.23 -7.31 -32.58
CA LEU A 48 43.22 -8.39 -32.52
C LEU A 48 42.76 -9.54 -31.62
N GLU A 49 42.11 -9.24 -30.50
CA GLU A 49 41.55 -10.25 -29.61
C GLU A 49 40.48 -11.11 -30.31
N ARG A 50 39.55 -10.47 -31.04
CA ARG A 50 38.53 -11.16 -31.84
C ARG A 50 39.14 -11.99 -32.96
N GLN A 51 40.11 -11.43 -33.67
CA GLN A 51 40.84 -12.14 -34.71
C GLN A 51 41.50 -13.41 -34.14
N ALA A 52 42.19 -13.28 -33.00
CA ALA A 52 42.83 -14.42 -32.34
C ALA A 52 41.80 -15.46 -31.86
N SER A 53 40.61 -15.04 -31.43
CA SER A 53 39.51 -15.95 -31.07
C SER A 53 38.98 -16.71 -32.29
N ARG A 54 38.68 -16.02 -33.39
CA ARG A 54 38.24 -16.60 -34.67
C ARG A 54 39.26 -17.60 -35.22
N LEU A 55 40.55 -17.23 -35.25
CA LEU A 55 41.61 -18.09 -35.73
C LEU A 55 41.75 -19.36 -34.87
N ARG A 56 41.69 -19.23 -33.54
CA ARG A 56 41.71 -20.39 -32.63
C ARG A 56 40.53 -21.33 -32.85
N GLN A 57 39.32 -20.80 -32.99
CA GLN A 57 38.12 -21.62 -33.19
C GLN A 57 38.20 -22.38 -34.52
N ARG A 58 38.67 -21.73 -35.58
CA ARG A 58 38.85 -22.36 -36.89
C ARG A 58 39.97 -23.40 -36.92
N LEU A 59 41.01 -23.24 -36.10
CA LEU A 59 42.06 -24.25 -35.95
C LEU A 59 41.53 -25.52 -35.25
N VAL A 60 40.62 -25.38 -34.28
CA VAL A 60 39.92 -26.52 -33.66
C VAL A 60 39.06 -27.26 -34.69
N ASP A 61 38.30 -26.52 -35.52
CA ASP A 61 37.45 -27.11 -36.56
C ASP A 61 38.25 -27.85 -37.66
N ILE A 62 39.51 -27.46 -37.89
CA ILE A 62 40.41 -28.07 -38.88
C ILE A 62 41.03 -29.39 -38.37
N ASP A 63 41.18 -29.56 -37.04
CA ASP A 63 41.75 -30.79 -36.46
C ASP A 63 40.75 -31.97 -36.54
N ASP A 64 39.43 -31.69 -36.56
CA ASP A 64 38.37 -32.69 -36.66
C ASP A 64 37.98 -33.07 -38.11
N LEU A 65 38.23 -32.19 -39.08
CA LEU A 65 37.93 -32.40 -40.51
C LEU A 65 39.01 -31.70 -41.33
N TRP A 66 39.66 -32.42 -42.28
CA TRP A 66 40.63 -31.87 -43.23
C TRP A 66 39.99 -30.79 -44.14
N VAL A 67 39.77 -29.59 -43.62
CA VAL A 67 39.15 -28.45 -44.32
C VAL A 67 40.25 -27.55 -44.86
N GLU A 68 40.56 -27.70 -46.14
CA GLU A 68 41.30 -26.69 -46.89
C GLU A 68 40.36 -25.56 -47.35
N PRO A 69 40.83 -24.30 -47.41
CA PRO A 69 42.16 -23.80 -47.06
C PRO A 69 42.30 -23.31 -45.60
N ALA A 70 43.54 -23.28 -45.11
CA ALA A 70 43.93 -22.73 -43.81
C ALA A 70 43.50 -21.26 -43.64
N PRO A 71 43.23 -20.79 -42.39
CA PRO A 71 42.79 -19.42 -42.15
C PRO A 71 43.87 -18.39 -42.54
N ASP A 72 43.52 -17.33 -43.25
CA ASP A 72 44.44 -16.22 -43.49
C ASP A 72 44.64 -15.40 -42.19
N GLU A 73 45.80 -15.60 -41.55
CA GLU A 73 46.19 -14.91 -40.31
C GLU A 73 46.38 -13.40 -40.49
N ASN A 74 46.54 -12.91 -41.73
CA ASN A 74 46.69 -11.50 -42.02
C ASN A 74 45.38 -10.84 -42.49
N LEU A 75 44.27 -11.59 -42.56
CA LEU A 75 42.96 -11.03 -42.91
C LEU A 75 42.20 -10.58 -41.65
N LEU A 76 41.80 -9.31 -41.61
CA LEU A 76 40.82 -8.78 -40.68
C LEU A 76 39.43 -8.77 -41.34
N THR A 77 38.51 -9.51 -40.75
CA THR A 77 37.12 -9.61 -41.20
C THR A 77 36.26 -8.48 -40.62
N GLY A 78 35.06 -8.30 -41.16
CA GLY A 78 34.06 -7.42 -40.57
C GLY A 78 33.77 -7.77 -39.10
N GLU A 79 33.63 -9.05 -38.77
CA GLU A 79 33.40 -9.50 -37.39
C GLU A 79 34.57 -9.19 -36.46
N ASP A 80 35.81 -9.25 -36.94
CA ASP A 80 36.98 -8.83 -36.16
C ASP A 80 36.88 -7.32 -35.86
N ILE A 81 36.56 -6.50 -36.87
CA ILE A 81 36.55 -5.04 -36.80
C ILE A 81 35.37 -4.48 -35.99
N ILE A 82 34.14 -4.84 -36.39
CA ILE A 82 32.90 -4.30 -35.80
C ILE A 82 32.27 -5.23 -34.76
N GLY A 83 32.76 -6.47 -34.63
CA GLY A 83 32.16 -7.49 -33.79
C GLY A 83 31.14 -8.34 -34.55
N PRO A 84 30.83 -9.54 -34.04
CA PRO A 84 29.79 -10.40 -34.62
C PRO A 84 28.42 -9.74 -34.53
N GLU A 85 27.49 -10.18 -35.39
CA GLU A 85 26.08 -9.82 -35.24
C GLU A 85 25.57 -10.29 -33.87
N PRO A 86 24.83 -9.47 -33.10
CA PRO A 86 24.27 -9.89 -31.82
C PRO A 86 23.42 -11.16 -31.98
N GLU A 87 23.83 -12.24 -31.32
CA GLU A 87 23.07 -13.49 -31.30
C GLU A 87 21.74 -13.31 -30.55
N ASP A 88 20.73 -14.13 -30.86
CA ASP A 88 19.56 -14.22 -29.99
C ASP A 88 19.92 -14.91 -28.68
N CYS A 89 20.33 -14.15 -27.67
CA CYS A 89 20.69 -14.72 -26.38
C CYS A 89 19.46 -15.09 -25.52
N ARG A 90 18.20 -14.96 -25.99
CA ARG A 90 17.01 -15.33 -25.20
C ARG A 90 17.05 -16.76 -24.67
N ALA A 91 17.51 -17.72 -25.47
CA ALA A 91 17.58 -19.13 -25.04
C ALA A 91 18.72 -19.39 -24.03
N LYS A 92 19.80 -18.61 -24.11
CA LYS A 92 21.01 -18.77 -23.29
C LYS A 92 21.00 -17.92 -22.02
N SER A 93 20.24 -16.81 -22.02
CA SER A 93 20.15 -15.86 -20.93
C SER A 93 19.38 -16.42 -19.75
N ASP A 94 20.08 -16.67 -18.63
CA ASP A 94 19.44 -17.11 -17.40
C ASP A 94 18.61 -15.98 -16.77
N ALA A 95 19.06 -14.73 -16.89
CA ALA A 95 18.30 -13.57 -16.45
C ALA A 95 16.96 -13.43 -17.20
N TRP A 96 16.93 -13.72 -18.51
CA TRP A 96 15.69 -13.76 -19.28
C TRP A 96 14.76 -14.91 -18.85
N LYS A 97 15.30 -16.11 -18.61
CA LYS A 97 14.51 -17.26 -18.12
C LYS A 97 13.92 -16.96 -16.75
N GLU A 98 14.70 -16.37 -15.84
CA GLU A 98 14.23 -15.99 -14.51
C GLU A 98 13.13 -14.93 -14.59
N LEU A 99 13.29 -13.91 -15.44
CA LEU A 99 12.26 -12.91 -15.67
C LEU A 99 10.96 -13.53 -16.22
N GLN A 100 11.05 -14.55 -17.09
CA GLN A 100 9.87 -15.24 -17.62
C GLN A 100 9.09 -16.00 -16.54
N LYS A 101 9.77 -16.54 -15.52
CA LYS A 101 9.15 -17.21 -14.37
C LYS A 101 8.39 -16.24 -13.45
N MET A 102 8.77 -14.96 -13.42
CA MET A 102 8.07 -13.98 -12.59
C MET A 102 6.63 -13.79 -13.05
N ALA A 103 5.69 -13.83 -12.10
CA ALA A 103 4.26 -13.67 -12.36
C ALA A 103 3.93 -12.28 -12.93
N GLY A 104 3.12 -12.25 -14.00
CA GLY A 104 2.71 -11.01 -14.68
C GLY A 104 3.84 -10.33 -15.47
N LEU A 105 3.87 -8.98 -15.43
CA LEU A 105 4.88 -8.13 -16.09
C LEU A 105 4.92 -8.25 -17.62
N ASP A 106 3.79 -8.55 -18.26
CA ASP A 106 3.73 -8.81 -19.71
C ASP A 106 4.25 -7.64 -20.54
N ASP A 107 3.89 -6.40 -20.17
CA ASP A 107 4.40 -5.19 -20.83
C ASP A 107 5.92 -5.05 -20.72
N VAL A 108 6.48 -5.40 -19.55
CA VAL A 108 7.93 -5.35 -19.30
C VAL A 108 8.63 -6.43 -20.11
N LYS A 109 8.11 -7.67 -20.07
CA LYS A 109 8.62 -8.80 -20.86
C LYS A 109 8.60 -8.47 -22.35
N GLN A 110 7.51 -7.89 -22.86
CA GLN A 110 7.41 -7.51 -24.27
C GLN A 110 8.38 -6.37 -24.63
N ALA A 111 8.52 -5.36 -23.77
CA ALA A 111 9.47 -4.27 -23.99
C ALA A 111 10.92 -4.76 -24.04
N ILE A 112 11.28 -5.70 -23.15
CA ILE A 112 12.60 -6.33 -23.12
C ILE A 112 12.82 -7.21 -24.35
N SER A 113 11.81 -7.99 -24.75
CA SER A 113 11.85 -8.79 -25.96
C SER A 113 12.21 -7.92 -27.18
N LYS A 114 11.58 -6.74 -27.32
CA LYS A 114 11.90 -5.77 -28.37
C LYS A 114 13.34 -5.25 -28.32
N ASN A 115 14.01 -5.24 -27.16
CA ASN A 115 15.42 -4.83 -27.06
C ASN A 115 16.38 -5.82 -27.74
N PHE A 116 16.10 -7.12 -27.69
CA PHE A 116 16.86 -8.12 -28.48
C PHE A 116 16.76 -7.83 -29.98
N ASP A 117 15.55 -7.55 -30.46
CA ASP A 117 15.32 -7.24 -31.88
C ASP A 117 16.00 -5.91 -32.28
N ARG A 118 15.99 -4.92 -31.38
CA ARG A 118 16.65 -3.61 -31.56
C ARG A 118 18.17 -3.72 -31.69
N ALA A 119 18.81 -4.63 -30.96
CA ALA A 119 20.26 -4.83 -31.07
C ALA A 119 20.64 -5.35 -32.46
N LYS A 120 19.95 -6.38 -32.93
CA LYS A 120 20.11 -6.92 -34.30
C LYS A 120 19.83 -5.88 -35.37
N LEU A 121 18.72 -5.14 -35.22
CA LEU A 121 18.36 -4.08 -36.17
C LEU A 121 19.42 -2.97 -36.21
N SER A 122 19.92 -2.54 -35.06
CA SER A 122 20.98 -1.52 -34.96
C SER A 122 22.26 -1.97 -35.67
N TYR A 123 22.69 -3.21 -35.44
CA TYR A 123 23.85 -3.80 -36.10
C TYR A 123 23.68 -3.81 -37.63
N ARG A 124 22.55 -4.32 -38.13
CA ARG A 124 22.28 -4.39 -39.58
C ARG A 124 22.20 -3.00 -40.23
N ARG A 125 21.63 -2.02 -39.53
CA ARG A 125 21.59 -0.62 -40.01
C ARG A 125 22.99 -0.05 -40.13
N GLU A 126 23.84 -0.29 -39.14
CA GLU A 126 25.21 0.20 -39.10
C GLU A 126 26.05 -0.41 -40.23
N VAL A 127 25.96 -1.73 -40.43
CA VAL A 127 26.60 -2.45 -41.54
C VAL A 127 26.11 -1.92 -42.90
N ALA A 128 24.82 -1.60 -43.02
CA ALA A 128 24.23 -1.00 -44.21
C ALA A 128 24.56 0.51 -44.38
N GLY A 129 25.38 1.09 -43.49
CA GLY A 129 25.76 2.50 -43.54
C GLY A 129 24.65 3.49 -43.18
N LYS A 130 23.52 3.02 -42.63
CA LYS A 130 22.40 3.84 -42.18
C LYS A 130 22.68 4.44 -40.81
N GLU A 131 22.01 5.55 -40.49
CA GLU A 131 22.08 6.14 -39.15
C GLU A 131 21.47 5.20 -38.10
N LEU A 132 22.12 5.14 -36.93
CA LEU A 132 21.61 4.45 -35.76
C LEU A 132 20.35 5.15 -35.25
N LEU A 133 19.41 4.37 -34.72
CA LEU A 133 18.23 4.94 -34.07
C LEU A 133 18.67 5.51 -32.72
N ASN A 134 18.38 6.79 -32.47
CA ASN A 134 18.65 7.42 -31.18
C ASN A 134 17.57 7.03 -30.17
N ILE A 135 17.78 5.90 -29.51
CA ILE A 135 16.88 5.39 -28.47
C ILE A 135 17.65 5.39 -27.16
N SER A 136 17.13 6.09 -26.15
CA SER A 136 17.71 6.05 -24.80
C SER A 136 17.46 4.68 -24.17
N LEU A 137 18.49 4.14 -23.52
CA LEU A 137 18.37 2.93 -22.70
C LEU A 137 17.92 3.24 -21.27
N ASN A 138 17.98 4.51 -20.87
CA ASN A 138 17.59 4.95 -19.54
C ASN A 138 16.10 4.67 -19.30
N ARG A 139 15.77 4.20 -18.09
CA ARG A 139 14.42 3.76 -17.76
C ARG A 139 14.03 4.18 -16.36
N VAL A 140 12.73 4.35 -16.15
CA VAL A 140 12.14 4.57 -14.82
C VAL A 140 11.23 3.39 -14.49
N PHE A 141 11.34 2.85 -13.28
CA PHE A 141 10.54 1.74 -12.78
C PHE A 141 9.67 2.29 -11.65
N LEU A 142 8.36 2.30 -11.87
CA LEU A 142 7.37 2.91 -10.98
C LEU A 142 6.45 1.86 -10.43
N GLY A 143 6.23 1.85 -9.11
CA GLY A 143 5.15 1.04 -8.54
C GLY A 143 5.23 0.83 -7.04
N PRO A 144 4.19 0.26 -6.43
CA PRO A 144 4.08 0.01 -4.98
C PRO A 144 5.23 -0.84 -4.41
N PRO A 145 5.46 -0.84 -3.09
CA PRO A 145 6.48 -1.67 -2.47
C PRO A 145 6.22 -3.17 -2.67
N GLY A 146 7.31 -3.95 -2.77
CA GLY A 146 7.29 -5.41 -2.93
C GLY A 146 6.64 -5.97 -4.20
N THR A 147 6.46 -5.15 -5.24
CA THR A 147 6.07 -5.57 -6.60
C THR A 147 7.26 -6.11 -7.44
N GLY A 148 8.44 -6.30 -6.82
CA GLY A 148 9.60 -6.87 -7.50
C GLY A 148 10.44 -5.91 -8.36
N LYS A 149 10.20 -4.59 -8.27
CA LYS A 149 10.92 -3.56 -9.07
C LYS A 149 12.44 -3.73 -9.07
N THR A 150 13.03 -3.87 -7.88
CA THR A 150 14.49 -4.02 -7.69
C THR A 150 15.01 -5.30 -8.32
N THR A 151 14.28 -6.40 -8.16
CA THR A 151 14.61 -7.70 -8.78
C THR A 151 14.60 -7.58 -10.30
N VAL A 152 13.51 -7.03 -10.87
CA VAL A 152 13.37 -6.86 -12.32
C VAL A 152 14.39 -5.88 -12.88
N ALA A 153 14.78 -4.84 -12.15
CA ALA A 153 15.82 -3.91 -12.58
C ALA A 153 17.19 -4.59 -12.71
N LYS A 154 17.53 -5.50 -11.77
CA LYS A 154 18.77 -6.28 -11.84
C LYS A 154 18.76 -7.23 -13.05
N LEU A 155 17.67 -7.97 -13.24
CA LEU A 155 17.50 -8.86 -14.40
C LEU A 155 17.54 -8.07 -15.72
N TYR A 156 16.84 -6.95 -15.78
CA TYR A 156 16.85 -6.06 -16.95
C TYR A 156 18.26 -5.55 -17.27
N GLY A 157 19.02 -5.15 -16.24
CA GLY A 157 20.41 -4.73 -16.39
C GLY A 157 21.29 -5.83 -16.96
N GLN A 158 21.18 -7.05 -16.44
CA GLN A 158 21.90 -8.22 -16.96
C GLN A 158 21.52 -8.53 -18.41
N ILE A 159 20.23 -8.52 -18.73
CA ILE A 159 19.76 -8.77 -20.11
C ILE A 159 20.31 -7.71 -21.07
N ILE A 160 20.29 -6.43 -20.69
CA ILE A 160 20.82 -5.35 -21.54
C ILE A 160 22.30 -5.54 -21.85
N THR A 161 23.09 -5.98 -20.89
CA THR A 161 24.52 -6.20 -21.09
C THR A 161 24.80 -7.48 -21.88
N GLU A 162 24.03 -8.55 -21.66
CA GLU A 162 24.10 -9.80 -22.44
C GLU A 162 23.73 -9.59 -23.92
N VAL A 163 22.76 -8.71 -24.20
CA VAL A 163 22.37 -8.34 -25.57
C VAL A 163 23.44 -7.46 -26.25
N GLY A 164 24.34 -6.86 -25.47
CA GLY A 164 25.43 -6.01 -25.98
C GLY A 164 25.01 -4.57 -26.30
N LEU A 165 23.90 -4.09 -25.71
CA LEU A 165 23.49 -2.68 -25.82
C LEU A 165 24.34 -1.76 -24.94
N VAL A 166 25.00 -2.32 -23.93
CA VAL A 166 25.95 -1.67 -23.03
C VAL A 166 27.31 -2.39 -23.15
N PRO A 167 28.45 -1.67 -23.28
CA PRO A 167 29.76 -2.28 -23.56
C PRO A 167 30.27 -3.26 -22.51
N ASN A 168 30.00 -3.01 -21.21
CA ASN A 168 30.48 -3.83 -20.11
C ASN A 168 29.34 -4.61 -19.47
N GLN A 169 29.62 -5.84 -19.01
CA GLN A 169 28.64 -6.72 -18.35
C GLN A 169 28.38 -6.42 -16.87
N GLU A 170 28.89 -5.29 -16.38
CA GLU A 170 28.76 -4.92 -14.97
C GLU A 170 27.48 -4.13 -14.70
N VAL A 171 26.72 -4.60 -13.71
CA VAL A 171 25.53 -3.93 -13.19
C VAL A 171 25.87 -3.38 -11.80
N VAL A 172 25.86 -2.05 -11.67
CA VAL A 172 26.17 -1.34 -10.43
C VAL A 172 24.87 -0.94 -9.74
N PHE A 173 24.73 -1.33 -8.48
CA PHE A 173 23.58 -0.98 -7.65
C PHE A 173 23.95 0.13 -6.65
N LYS A 174 23.10 1.15 -6.55
CA LYS A 174 23.25 2.29 -5.63
C LYS A 174 21.90 2.71 -5.05
N VAL A 175 21.96 3.39 -3.90
CA VAL A 175 20.84 4.05 -3.23
C VAL A 175 21.17 5.53 -2.99
N PRO A 176 20.20 6.43 -2.81
CA PRO A 176 20.45 7.87 -2.61
C PRO A 176 21.47 8.21 -1.52
N SER A 177 21.55 7.41 -0.44
CA SER A 177 22.56 7.60 0.61
C SER A 177 24.01 7.43 0.12
N ASP A 178 24.24 6.69 -0.97
CA ASP A 178 25.56 6.55 -1.59
C ASP A 178 26.04 7.84 -2.26
N PHE A 179 25.08 8.63 -2.77
CA PHE A 179 25.34 9.89 -3.47
C PHE A 179 25.47 11.07 -2.51
N ILE A 180 24.73 11.04 -1.40
CA ILE A 180 24.63 12.16 -0.47
C ILE A 180 25.88 12.20 0.43
N GLY A 181 26.55 13.35 0.46
CA GLY A 181 27.65 13.66 1.37
C GLY A 181 27.16 14.27 2.68
N GLN A 182 28.03 14.26 3.69
CA GLN A 182 27.78 14.94 4.97
C GLN A 182 28.15 16.43 4.91
N HIS A 183 28.94 16.84 3.92
CA HIS A 183 29.47 18.20 3.76
C HIS A 183 29.06 18.82 2.41
N VAL A 184 29.00 20.16 2.37
CA VAL A 184 28.72 20.93 1.15
C VAL A 184 29.71 20.57 0.04
N GLY A 185 29.22 20.35 -1.18
CA GLY A 185 30.02 19.96 -2.34
C GLY A 185 30.44 18.48 -2.38
N GLN A 186 30.41 17.75 -1.26
CA GLN A 186 30.77 16.33 -1.22
C GLN A 186 29.78 15.47 -2.02
N SER A 187 28.49 15.81 -1.99
CA SER A 187 27.46 15.10 -2.76
C SER A 187 27.71 15.18 -4.28
N GLU A 188 28.15 16.33 -4.78
CA GLU A 188 28.47 16.51 -6.20
C GLU A 188 29.70 15.69 -6.60
N VAL A 189 30.74 15.69 -5.76
CA VAL A 189 31.96 14.90 -6.00
C VAL A 189 31.65 13.41 -6.01
N LYS A 190 30.90 12.92 -5.01
CA LYS A 190 30.46 11.51 -4.97
C LYS A 190 29.61 11.14 -6.17
N THR A 191 28.63 11.98 -6.52
CA THR A 191 27.75 11.75 -7.67
C THR A 191 28.55 11.70 -8.96
N ASN A 192 29.47 12.65 -9.18
CA ASN A 192 30.36 12.65 -10.33
C ASN A 192 31.20 11.36 -10.39
N SER A 193 31.80 10.95 -9.27
CA SER A 193 32.59 9.72 -9.19
C SER A 193 31.78 8.48 -9.53
N ILE A 194 30.55 8.34 -9.01
CA ILE A 194 29.66 7.22 -9.31
C ILE A 194 29.26 7.21 -10.79
N ILE A 195 28.88 8.37 -11.33
CA ILE A 195 28.46 8.49 -12.73
C ILE A 195 29.63 8.19 -13.67
N ASP A 196 30.82 8.73 -13.40
CA ASP A 196 32.00 8.47 -14.21
C ASP A 196 32.47 7.00 -14.12
N ALA A 197 32.40 6.37 -12.94
CA ALA A 197 32.73 4.94 -12.75
C ALA A 197 31.72 3.98 -13.40
N THR A 198 30.52 4.45 -13.72
CA THR A 198 29.45 3.68 -14.37
C THR A 198 29.33 3.96 -15.87
N LYS A 199 30.32 4.65 -16.46
CA LYS A 199 30.43 4.76 -17.93
C LYS A 199 30.53 3.37 -18.56
N GLY A 200 29.73 3.13 -19.60
CA GLY A 200 29.70 1.86 -20.29
C GLY A 200 29.10 0.69 -19.49
N LYS A 201 28.45 0.97 -18.35
CA LYS A 201 27.84 -0.01 -17.42
C LYS A 201 26.34 0.27 -17.24
N VAL A 202 25.65 -0.63 -16.56
CA VAL A 202 24.28 -0.38 -16.06
C VAL A 202 24.37 0.17 -14.64
N LEU A 203 23.71 1.30 -14.37
CA LEU A 203 23.56 1.86 -13.03
C LEU A 203 22.10 1.79 -12.59
N ILE A 204 21.82 1.05 -11.52
CA ILE A 204 20.52 0.99 -10.87
C ILE A 204 20.57 1.91 -9.65
N ILE A 205 19.63 2.84 -9.57
CA ILE A 205 19.41 3.68 -8.39
C ILE A 205 18.05 3.32 -7.80
N ASP A 206 18.07 2.57 -6.70
CA ASP A 206 16.85 2.18 -6.00
C ASP A 206 16.35 3.31 -5.10
N ASP A 207 15.03 3.38 -4.88
CA ASP A 207 14.39 4.45 -4.11
C ASP A 207 14.82 5.88 -4.52
N ALA A 208 15.03 6.09 -5.82
CA ALA A 208 15.46 7.37 -6.40
C ALA A 208 14.57 8.55 -5.98
N HIS A 209 13.29 8.30 -5.70
CA HIS A 209 12.38 9.31 -5.18
C HIS A 209 12.85 9.97 -3.87
N MET A 210 13.74 9.34 -3.09
CA MET A 210 14.31 9.92 -1.86
C MET A 210 15.33 11.04 -2.13
N PHE A 211 15.73 11.27 -3.39
CA PHE A 211 16.41 12.52 -3.74
C PHE A 211 15.51 13.75 -3.55
N PHE A 212 14.21 13.57 -3.29
CA PHE A 212 13.27 14.66 -3.04
C PHE A 212 12.29 14.33 -1.91
N ASN A 213 12.22 15.21 -0.89
CA ASN A 213 11.41 14.99 0.31
C ASN A 213 10.05 15.74 0.32
N GLY A 214 9.65 16.40 -0.77
CA GLY A 214 8.30 16.96 -0.91
C GLY A 214 8.16 18.47 -0.69
N SER A 215 9.10 19.10 0.00
CA SER A 215 9.05 20.54 0.34
C SER A 215 10.16 21.33 -0.36
N LEU A 216 9.76 22.40 -1.07
CA LEU A 216 10.66 23.50 -1.46
C LEU A 216 10.51 24.70 -0.49
N ASP A 217 9.39 24.75 0.24
CA ASP A 217 9.03 25.84 1.17
C ASP A 217 9.52 25.52 2.57
N GLY A 218 10.79 25.83 2.82
CA GLY A 218 11.50 25.52 4.07
C GLY A 218 12.72 24.67 3.76
N VAL A 219 13.70 25.28 3.08
CA VAL A 219 14.92 24.58 2.65
C VAL A 219 15.79 24.29 3.87
N ASP A 220 15.60 23.13 4.48
CA ASP A 220 16.65 22.51 5.30
C ASP A 220 17.89 22.29 4.42
N GLY A 221 19.09 22.48 5.00
CA GLY A 221 20.35 22.38 4.26
C GLY A 221 20.57 21.03 3.55
N THR A 222 19.88 19.98 4.01
CA THR A 222 19.89 18.62 3.45
C THR A 222 19.25 18.51 2.07
N ASP A 223 18.20 19.30 1.76
CA ASP A 223 17.53 19.23 0.46
C ASP A 223 18.38 19.84 -0.66
N LYS A 224 19.21 20.85 -0.36
CA LYS A 224 20.19 21.40 -1.31
C LYS A 224 21.20 20.34 -1.77
N PHE A 225 21.65 19.48 -0.86
CA PHE A 225 22.59 18.41 -1.20
C PHE A 225 21.99 17.37 -2.14
N ARG A 226 20.69 17.08 -1.98
CA ARG A 226 19.99 16.09 -2.80
C ARG A 226 19.65 16.62 -4.19
N LEU A 227 19.26 17.90 -4.29
CA LEU A 227 19.04 18.57 -5.58
C LEU A 227 20.33 18.67 -6.39
N ALA A 228 21.45 18.98 -5.74
CA ALA A 228 22.76 19.02 -6.40
C ALA A 228 23.14 17.68 -7.05
N CYS A 229 22.79 16.53 -6.43
CA CYS A 229 22.97 15.21 -7.05
C CYS A 229 22.19 15.10 -8.37
N ILE A 230 20.93 15.55 -8.39
CA ILE A 230 20.09 15.49 -9.60
C ILE A 230 20.69 16.37 -10.70
N ASP A 231 21.17 17.57 -10.38
CA ASP A 231 21.78 18.47 -11.35
C ASP A 231 23.06 17.87 -11.98
N VAL A 232 23.90 17.20 -11.17
CA VAL A 232 25.06 16.46 -11.67
C VAL A 232 24.62 15.30 -12.59
N ILE A 233 23.61 14.52 -12.19
CA ILE A 233 23.06 13.44 -13.02
C ILE A 233 22.56 13.99 -14.37
N VAL A 234 21.77 15.07 -14.37
CA VAL A 234 21.19 15.65 -15.58
C VAL A 234 22.26 16.27 -16.48
N SER A 235 23.29 16.91 -15.91
CA SER A 235 24.39 17.52 -16.68
C SER A 235 25.30 16.51 -17.36
N LYS A 236 25.48 15.32 -16.78
CA LYS A 236 26.39 14.26 -17.28
C LYS A 236 25.72 13.25 -18.21
N ILE A 237 24.39 13.19 -18.24
CA ILE A 237 23.64 12.29 -19.12
C ILE A 237 23.23 13.07 -20.35
N HIS A 238 23.54 12.57 -21.55
CA HIS A 238 23.21 13.28 -22.79
C HIS A 238 22.18 12.55 -23.67
N ASN A 239 21.83 11.28 -23.38
CA ASN A 239 20.87 10.48 -24.15
C ASN A 239 21.23 10.45 -25.65
N ARG A 240 22.49 10.12 -25.94
CA ARG A 240 23.01 10.06 -27.31
C ARG A 240 23.30 8.63 -27.74
N THR A 241 23.19 8.39 -29.04
CA THR A 241 23.65 7.14 -29.67
C THR A 241 25.12 6.91 -29.36
N GLY A 242 25.46 5.74 -28.84
CA GLY A 242 26.84 5.35 -28.56
C GLY A 242 27.37 5.72 -27.17
N GLU A 243 26.59 6.40 -26.31
CA GLU A 243 26.98 6.66 -24.91
C GLU A 243 27.19 5.36 -24.11
N GLY A 244 26.55 4.27 -24.55
CA GLY A 244 26.79 2.92 -24.02
C GLY A 244 26.45 2.76 -22.54
N ARG A 245 25.66 3.67 -21.95
CA ARG A 245 25.25 3.63 -20.54
C ARG A 245 23.75 3.42 -20.43
N CYS A 246 23.33 2.66 -19.42
CA CYS A 246 21.92 2.52 -19.05
C CYS A 246 21.76 2.86 -17.57
N ILE A 247 20.93 3.86 -17.25
CA ILE A 247 20.58 4.23 -15.88
C ILE A 247 19.12 3.90 -15.62
N ILE A 248 18.85 3.23 -14.51
CA ILE A 248 17.52 2.79 -14.10
C ILE A 248 17.17 3.47 -12.78
N LEU A 249 16.12 4.27 -12.77
CA LEU A 249 15.60 4.92 -11.56
C LEU A 249 14.38 4.16 -11.05
N ILE A 250 14.38 3.75 -9.79
CA ILE A 250 13.27 3.02 -9.17
C ILE A 250 12.60 3.91 -8.13
N GLY A 251 11.26 3.92 -8.07
CA GLY A 251 10.56 4.60 -6.99
C GLY A 251 9.04 4.45 -7.00
N TYR A 252 8.40 5.11 -6.04
CA TYR A 252 6.95 5.15 -5.95
C TYR A 252 6.35 6.15 -6.94
N PRO A 253 5.22 5.84 -7.62
CA PRO A 253 4.68 6.67 -8.69
C PRO A 253 4.51 8.15 -8.29
N ASP A 254 3.76 8.42 -7.23
CA ASP A 254 3.42 9.77 -6.79
C ASP A 254 4.66 10.57 -6.39
N ARG A 255 5.60 9.92 -5.67
CA ARG A 255 6.84 10.57 -5.20
C ARG A 255 7.80 10.85 -6.34
N MET A 256 7.93 9.92 -7.30
CA MET A 256 8.71 10.12 -8.51
C MET A 256 8.12 11.23 -9.37
N GLU A 257 6.80 11.27 -9.53
CA GLU A 257 6.15 12.33 -10.29
C GLU A 257 6.40 13.71 -9.68
N GLN A 258 6.28 13.84 -8.35
CA GLN A 258 6.62 15.08 -7.64
C GLN A 258 8.09 15.47 -7.84
N MET A 259 9.02 14.53 -7.69
CA MET A 259 10.45 14.77 -7.93
C MET A 259 10.71 15.27 -9.35
N PHE A 260 10.11 14.63 -10.36
CA PHE A 260 10.26 15.00 -11.76
C PHE A 260 9.59 16.32 -12.15
N GLN A 261 8.59 16.77 -11.38
CA GLN A 261 7.95 18.07 -11.57
C GLN A 261 8.77 19.20 -10.92
N LYS A 262 9.36 18.94 -9.75
CA LYS A 262 9.88 20.00 -8.86
C LYS A 262 11.40 20.15 -8.85
N CYS A 263 12.18 19.11 -9.22
CA CYS A 263 13.64 19.16 -9.10
C CYS A 263 14.34 19.83 -10.27
N ASN A 264 14.29 19.25 -11.47
CA ASN A 264 14.97 19.79 -12.65
C ASN A 264 14.22 19.40 -13.94
N PRO A 265 13.84 20.36 -14.81
CA PRO A 265 13.16 20.07 -16.08
C PRO A 265 13.93 19.13 -17.02
N GLY A 266 15.26 19.14 -16.94
CA GLY A 266 16.13 18.26 -17.72
C GLY A 266 15.98 16.77 -17.37
N LEU A 267 15.55 16.44 -16.15
CA LEU A 267 15.36 15.06 -15.71
C LEU A 267 14.30 14.34 -16.54
N ARG A 268 13.18 15.00 -16.86
CA ARG A 268 12.12 14.45 -17.74
C ARG A 268 12.60 14.17 -19.15
N ARG A 269 13.54 14.98 -19.67
CA ARG A 269 14.14 14.77 -20.99
C ARG A 269 15.12 13.60 -21.00
N ARG A 270 15.78 13.31 -19.86
CA ARG A 270 16.72 12.19 -19.72
C ARG A 270 16.03 10.88 -19.40
N PHE A 271 14.94 10.94 -18.66
CA PHE A 271 14.16 9.82 -18.18
C PHE A 271 12.67 10.05 -18.47
N PRO A 272 12.18 9.82 -19.69
CA PRO A 272 10.77 10.04 -20.02
C PRO A 272 9.85 9.14 -19.18
N LEU A 273 9.00 9.74 -18.34
CA LEU A 273 8.05 8.99 -17.49
C LEU A 273 6.98 8.24 -18.29
N GLU A 274 6.73 8.65 -19.53
CA GLU A 274 5.84 7.97 -20.48
C GLU A 274 6.37 6.59 -20.88
N GLU A 275 7.69 6.41 -20.86
CA GLU A 275 8.35 5.14 -21.15
C GLU A 275 8.60 4.29 -19.89
N ALA A 276 8.18 4.77 -18.71
CA ALA A 276 8.41 4.08 -17.45
C ALA A 276 7.72 2.70 -17.42
N PHE A 277 8.40 1.71 -16.84
CA PHE A 277 7.79 0.43 -16.52
C PHE A 277 6.95 0.59 -15.25
N ARG A 278 5.66 0.29 -15.36
CA ARG A 278 4.68 0.45 -14.29
C ARG A 278 4.33 -0.91 -13.69
N PHE A 279 4.66 -1.06 -12.42
CA PHE A 279 4.37 -2.20 -11.59
C PHE A 279 3.10 -1.91 -10.80
N GLN A 280 2.13 -2.80 -10.87
CA GLN A 280 0.86 -2.69 -10.16
C GLN A 280 0.86 -3.62 -8.95
N ASP A 281 -0.03 -3.36 -7.99
CA ASP A 281 -0.27 -4.31 -6.90
C ASP A 281 -0.73 -5.65 -7.47
N TYR A 282 -0.23 -6.74 -6.91
CA TYR A 282 -0.67 -8.08 -7.29
C TYR A 282 -2.14 -8.29 -6.89
N ASP A 283 -2.87 -8.96 -7.75
CA ASP A 283 -4.21 -9.46 -7.42
C ASP A 283 -4.13 -10.72 -6.55
N ASP A 284 -5.29 -11.19 -6.11
CA ASP A 284 -5.40 -12.30 -5.17
C ASP A 284 -4.82 -13.61 -5.77
N ASP A 285 -5.00 -13.82 -7.07
CA ASP A 285 -4.47 -14.99 -7.80
C ASP A 285 -2.94 -14.94 -7.88
N ARG A 286 -2.38 -13.76 -8.20
CA ARG A 286 -0.93 -13.55 -8.29
C ARG A 286 -0.25 -13.62 -6.93
N LEU A 287 -0.87 -13.11 -5.88
CA LEU A 287 -0.36 -13.26 -4.51
C LEU A 287 -0.30 -14.75 -4.10
N THR A 288 -1.30 -15.54 -4.50
CA THR A 288 -1.34 -16.99 -4.24
C THR A 288 -0.26 -17.73 -5.05
N GLU A 289 -0.04 -17.35 -6.31
CA GLU A 289 1.06 -17.87 -7.14
C GLU A 289 2.43 -17.57 -6.51
N ILE A 290 2.66 -16.33 -6.07
CA ILE A 290 3.91 -15.92 -5.41
C ILE A 290 4.11 -16.67 -4.09
N LEU A 291 3.05 -16.86 -3.31
CA LEU A 291 3.08 -17.67 -2.09
C LEU A 291 3.52 -19.10 -2.39
N GLY A 292 2.92 -19.74 -3.39
CA GLY A 292 3.30 -21.08 -3.83
C GLY A 292 4.76 -21.18 -4.26
N MET A 293 5.24 -20.24 -5.09
CA MET A 293 6.65 -20.19 -5.50
C MET A 293 7.60 -20.05 -4.30
N LYS A 294 7.29 -19.17 -3.34
CA LYS A 294 8.13 -18.96 -2.14
C LYS A 294 8.13 -20.15 -1.19
N MET A 295 7.03 -20.88 -1.12
CA MET A 295 6.94 -22.13 -0.38
C MET A 295 7.78 -23.23 -1.03
N GLU A 296 7.71 -23.36 -2.36
CA GLU A 296 8.50 -24.34 -3.12
C GLU A 296 10.01 -24.05 -3.00
N GLU A 297 10.42 -22.78 -3.12
CA GLU A 297 11.81 -22.33 -2.87
C GLU A 297 12.29 -22.64 -1.45
N SER A 298 11.39 -22.64 -0.46
CA SER A 298 11.71 -22.92 0.95
C SER A 298 11.50 -24.40 1.31
N GLU A 299 11.12 -25.26 0.36
CA GLU A 299 10.73 -26.66 0.57
C GLU A 299 9.60 -26.86 1.60
N ILE A 300 8.70 -25.88 1.73
CA ILE A 300 7.57 -25.91 2.67
C ILE A 300 6.32 -26.42 1.97
N LYS A 301 5.57 -27.30 2.64
CA LYS A 301 4.27 -27.80 2.19
C LYS A 301 3.16 -27.18 3.05
N ALA A 302 1.99 -26.95 2.46
CA ALA A 302 0.77 -26.58 3.19
C ALA A 302 -0.43 -27.39 2.70
N SER A 303 -1.42 -27.57 3.58
CA SER A 303 -2.68 -28.22 3.22
C SER A 303 -3.51 -27.32 2.30
N THR A 304 -4.46 -27.88 1.55
CA THR A 304 -5.33 -27.09 0.66
C THR A 304 -6.16 -26.07 1.45
N ALA A 305 -6.57 -26.42 2.68
CA ALA A 305 -7.28 -25.53 3.58
C ALA A 305 -6.37 -24.38 4.04
N ALA A 306 -5.10 -24.67 4.37
CA ALA A 306 -4.13 -23.66 4.77
C ALA A 306 -3.86 -22.63 3.66
N MET A 307 -3.73 -23.08 2.40
CA MET A 307 -3.57 -22.19 1.24
C MET A 307 -4.78 -21.25 1.06
N GLN A 308 -6.00 -21.74 1.31
CA GLN A 308 -7.20 -20.89 1.27
C GLN A 308 -7.15 -19.81 2.36
N VAL A 309 -6.79 -20.19 3.59
CA VAL A 309 -6.66 -19.23 4.71
C VAL A 309 -5.55 -18.21 4.44
N ALA A 310 -4.39 -18.63 3.97
CA ALA A 310 -3.30 -17.73 3.59
C ALA A 310 -3.75 -16.71 2.53
N SER A 311 -4.51 -17.17 1.53
CA SER A 311 -5.10 -16.31 0.50
C SER A 311 -6.08 -15.29 1.12
N GLU A 312 -6.92 -15.70 2.07
CA GLU A 312 -7.81 -14.78 2.79
C GLU A 312 -7.06 -13.77 3.68
N VAL A 313 -5.94 -14.17 4.28
CA VAL A 313 -5.07 -13.27 5.07
C VAL A 313 -4.46 -12.21 4.16
N LEU A 314 -3.86 -12.62 3.04
CA LEU A 314 -3.24 -11.70 2.06
C LEU A 314 -4.27 -10.75 1.46
N ARG A 315 -5.47 -11.24 1.15
CA ARG A 315 -6.58 -10.43 0.65
C ARG A 315 -6.98 -9.33 1.62
N ARG A 316 -7.01 -9.63 2.94
CA ARG A 316 -7.28 -8.61 3.98
C ARG A 316 -6.11 -7.65 4.17
N ALA A 317 -4.87 -8.15 4.06
CA ALA A 317 -3.67 -7.32 4.14
C ALA A 317 -3.61 -6.30 3.00
N ARG A 318 -4.06 -6.67 1.80
CA ARG A 318 -4.11 -5.81 0.61
C ARG A 318 -4.96 -4.55 0.79
N ASP A 319 -5.93 -4.57 1.69
CA ASP A 319 -6.76 -3.40 1.98
C ASP A 319 -6.16 -2.47 3.03
N ARG A 320 -5.08 -2.87 3.70
CA ARG A 320 -4.39 -2.04 4.69
C ARG A 320 -3.54 -0.98 3.99
N PRO A 321 -3.35 0.20 4.63
CA PRO A 321 -2.35 1.14 4.16
C PRO A 321 -0.97 0.49 4.17
N ASN A 322 -0.13 0.85 3.19
CA ASN A 322 1.24 0.34 3.04
C ASN A 322 1.37 -1.17 2.76
N PHE A 323 0.37 -1.77 2.11
CA PHE A 323 0.49 -3.15 1.62
C PHE A 323 1.76 -3.32 0.77
N GLY A 324 2.57 -4.30 1.14
CA GLY A 324 3.90 -4.58 0.62
C GLY A 324 3.93 -5.69 -0.44
N ASN A 325 2.80 -6.13 -0.99
CA ASN A 325 2.74 -7.15 -2.05
C ASN A 325 3.53 -8.42 -1.72
N GLY A 326 4.55 -8.78 -2.51
CA GLY A 326 5.41 -9.93 -2.24
C GLY A 326 6.15 -9.83 -0.90
N GLY A 327 6.37 -8.61 -0.38
CA GLY A 327 6.87 -8.40 0.97
C GLY A 327 5.92 -8.92 2.05
N ASP A 328 4.60 -8.73 1.88
CA ASP A 328 3.61 -9.27 2.81
C ASP A 328 3.44 -10.79 2.67
N VAL A 329 3.63 -11.34 1.47
CA VAL A 329 3.71 -12.80 1.28
C VAL A 329 4.88 -13.38 2.08
N VAL A 330 6.05 -12.74 2.01
CA VAL A 330 7.23 -13.15 2.78
C VAL A 330 6.99 -12.98 4.29
N ASN A 331 6.37 -11.88 4.71
CA ASN A 331 6.04 -11.65 6.13
C ASN A 331 5.09 -12.72 6.65
N LEU A 332 4.04 -13.06 5.89
CA LEU A 332 3.07 -14.09 6.24
C LEU A 332 3.75 -15.47 6.36
N LEU A 333 4.60 -15.83 5.39
CA LEU A 333 5.35 -17.08 5.48
C LEU A 333 6.31 -17.09 6.68
N ASN A 334 6.99 -15.98 6.96
CA ASN A 334 7.88 -15.90 8.12
C ASN A 334 7.10 -16.04 9.43
N GLN A 335 5.89 -15.50 9.53
CA GLN A 335 5.00 -15.69 10.68
C GLN A 335 4.61 -17.16 10.83
N ALA A 336 4.12 -17.80 9.76
CA ALA A 336 3.79 -19.22 9.78
C ALA A 336 5.02 -20.11 10.09
N LYS A 337 6.23 -19.70 9.67
CA LYS A 337 7.48 -20.41 9.97
C LYS A 337 7.89 -20.35 11.44
N LEU A 338 7.53 -19.29 12.18
CA LEU A 338 7.88 -19.20 13.60
C LEU A 338 7.20 -20.31 14.40
N ASP A 339 5.95 -20.62 14.04
CA ASP A 339 5.19 -21.73 14.63
C ASP A 339 5.69 -23.09 14.10
N TYR A 340 6.21 -23.12 12.88
CA TYR A 340 6.79 -24.30 12.22
C TYR A 340 8.11 -24.82 12.83
N LEU A 341 8.97 -23.91 13.32
CA LEU A 341 10.33 -24.25 13.77
C LEU A 341 10.39 -25.11 15.05
N GLU A 342 9.27 -25.27 15.76
CA GLU A 342 9.18 -26.13 16.94
C GLU A 342 8.96 -27.62 16.60
N MET A 343 8.75 -28.00 15.32
CA MET A 343 8.46 -29.39 14.93
C MET A 343 9.19 -29.88 13.66
N VAL A 344 9.51 -31.18 13.61
CA VAL A 344 10.54 -31.77 12.72
C VAL A 344 10.06 -32.12 11.29
N ASN A 345 8.76 -32.14 10.99
CA ASN A 345 8.24 -32.38 9.64
C ASN A 345 6.72 -32.21 9.60
N ILE A 346 6.21 -31.01 9.33
CA ILE A 346 4.76 -30.77 9.27
C ILE A 346 4.38 -30.01 8.00
N THR A 347 3.22 -30.32 7.47
CA THR A 347 2.60 -29.55 6.40
C THR A 347 1.87 -28.40 7.09
N LEU A 348 2.10 -27.14 6.70
CA LEU A 348 1.40 -26.00 7.31
C LEU A 348 -0.12 -26.18 7.22
N GLU A 349 -0.78 -25.92 8.33
CA GLU A 349 -2.23 -26.00 8.51
C GLU A 349 -2.86 -24.59 8.62
N PRO A 350 -4.20 -24.45 8.51
CA PRO A 350 -4.90 -23.16 8.59
C PRO A 350 -4.51 -22.28 9.77
N GLU A 351 -4.29 -22.87 10.94
CA GLU A 351 -3.97 -22.22 12.20
C GLU A 351 -2.64 -21.45 12.13
N ASP A 352 -1.67 -21.95 11.36
CA ASP A 352 -0.33 -21.37 11.22
C ASP A 352 -0.35 -20.02 10.47
N PHE A 353 -1.38 -19.80 9.64
CA PHE A 353 -1.54 -18.54 8.89
C PHE A 353 -2.49 -17.56 9.58
N ASP A 354 -3.53 -18.05 10.25
CA ASP A 354 -4.45 -17.25 11.06
C ASP A 354 -5.00 -18.11 12.21
N PRO A 355 -4.54 -17.89 13.46
CA PRO A 355 -5.05 -18.63 14.62
C PRO A 355 -6.56 -18.49 14.82
N ASN A 356 -7.15 -17.43 14.24
CA ASN A 356 -8.58 -17.16 14.28
C ASN A 356 -9.27 -17.45 12.93
N TYR A 357 -8.72 -18.29 12.05
CA TYR A 357 -9.32 -18.58 10.74
C TYR A 357 -10.77 -19.07 10.85
N ASN A 358 -11.07 -19.86 11.89
CA ASN A 358 -12.39 -20.44 12.13
C ASN A 358 -13.34 -19.51 12.92
N ARG A 359 -13.02 -18.21 13.06
CA ARG A 359 -13.87 -17.23 13.76
C ARG A 359 -15.30 -17.11 13.20
N GLY A 360 -15.51 -17.51 11.94
CA GLY A 360 -16.82 -17.56 11.29
C GLY A 360 -17.78 -18.63 11.84
N SER A 361 -17.27 -19.78 12.30
CA SER A 361 -18.11 -20.93 12.71
C SER A 361 -18.81 -20.72 14.07
N THR A 362 -18.25 -19.87 14.93
CA THR A 362 -18.85 -19.48 16.24
C THR A 362 -19.37 -18.04 16.25
N ALA A 363 -19.40 -17.38 15.09
CA ALA A 363 -19.67 -15.95 14.97
C ALA A 363 -21.10 -15.54 15.38
N ALA A 364 -22.09 -16.43 15.20
CA ALA A 364 -23.49 -16.14 15.50
C ALA A 364 -23.77 -16.08 17.01
N GLU A 365 -23.15 -16.98 17.79
CA GLU A 365 -23.24 -17.02 19.25
C GLU A 365 -22.46 -15.85 19.86
N ARG A 366 -21.23 -15.61 19.38
CA ARG A 366 -20.44 -14.43 19.77
C ARG A 366 -21.15 -13.12 19.43
N CYS A 367 -21.82 -13.03 18.27
CA CYS A 367 -22.55 -11.82 17.89
C CYS A 367 -23.60 -11.45 18.91
N ARG A 368 -24.34 -12.40 19.49
CA ARG A 368 -25.34 -12.08 20.51
C ARG A 368 -24.65 -11.58 21.79
N ALA A 369 -23.58 -12.27 22.22
CA ALA A 369 -22.81 -11.89 23.39
C ALA A 369 -22.21 -10.48 23.29
N LEU A 370 -21.83 -10.03 22.08
CA LEU A 370 -21.31 -8.67 21.88
C LEU A 370 -22.34 -7.56 22.15
N PHE A 371 -23.64 -7.87 22.11
CA PHE A 371 -24.72 -6.95 22.47
C PHE A 371 -25.26 -7.19 23.89
N ASP A 372 -24.62 -8.06 24.69
CA ASP A 372 -25.03 -8.28 26.08
C ASP A 372 -24.96 -6.97 26.86
N GLY A 373 -26.05 -6.64 27.56
CA GLY A 373 -26.22 -5.37 28.27
C GLY A 373 -26.77 -4.21 27.41
N LEU A 374 -26.93 -4.37 26.10
CA LEU A 374 -27.63 -3.42 25.23
C LEU A 374 -29.08 -3.84 25.02
N ILE A 375 -29.99 -3.24 25.78
CA ILE A 375 -31.42 -3.58 25.75
C ILE A 375 -32.11 -2.86 24.57
N GLY A 376 -32.90 -3.56 23.77
CA GLY A 376 -33.67 -2.98 22.66
C GLY A 376 -32.96 -3.01 21.30
N PHE A 377 -31.93 -3.85 21.14
CA PHE A 377 -31.14 -4.01 19.92
C PHE A 377 -31.50 -5.27 19.12
N GLU A 378 -32.62 -5.93 19.41
CA GLU A 378 -32.94 -7.26 18.88
C GLU A 378 -33.05 -7.28 17.35
N GLU A 379 -33.67 -6.27 16.75
CA GLU A 379 -33.77 -6.13 15.28
C GLU A 379 -32.39 -5.93 14.64
N THR A 380 -31.55 -5.09 15.25
CA THR A 380 -30.18 -4.83 14.81
C THR A 380 -29.32 -6.09 14.89
N ILE A 381 -29.43 -6.85 15.97
CA ILE A 381 -28.74 -8.14 16.16
C ILE A 381 -29.16 -9.11 15.05
N GLN A 382 -30.47 -9.27 14.80
CA GLN A 382 -30.96 -10.15 13.73
C GLN A 382 -30.42 -9.76 12.36
N ARG A 383 -30.31 -8.45 12.08
CA ARG A 383 -29.76 -7.93 10.83
C ARG A 383 -28.28 -8.28 10.67
N PHE A 384 -27.45 -8.07 11.70
CA PHE A 384 -26.02 -8.43 11.65
C PHE A 384 -25.79 -9.94 11.57
N GLN A 385 -26.59 -10.75 12.29
CA GLN A 385 -26.59 -12.21 12.13
C GLN A 385 -26.99 -12.63 10.70
N GLY A 386 -27.87 -11.86 10.04
CA GLY A 386 -28.19 -12.02 8.62
C GLY A 386 -26.97 -11.79 7.72
N TYR A 387 -26.18 -10.75 7.98
CA TYR A 387 -24.93 -10.48 7.24
C TYR A 387 -23.89 -11.59 7.45
N GLN A 388 -23.71 -12.08 8.68
CA GLN A 388 -22.80 -13.20 8.97
C GLN A 388 -23.18 -14.45 8.17
N ARG A 389 -24.46 -14.85 8.19
CA ARG A 389 -24.96 -15.99 7.41
C ARG A 389 -24.79 -15.77 5.91
N THR A 390 -25.00 -14.56 5.42
CA THR A 390 -24.80 -14.21 4.01
C THR A 390 -23.32 -14.33 3.62
N ALA A 391 -22.40 -13.84 4.45
CA ALA A 391 -20.97 -13.95 4.23
C ALA A 391 -20.53 -15.41 4.13
N GLU A 392 -20.96 -16.23 5.08
CA GLU A 392 -20.62 -17.65 5.12
C GLU A 392 -21.17 -18.41 3.90
N ASN A 393 -22.43 -18.17 3.54
CA ASN A 393 -23.04 -18.81 2.37
C ASN A 393 -22.37 -18.40 1.05
N LEU A 394 -21.91 -17.15 0.93
CA LEU A 394 -21.16 -16.69 -0.24
C LEU A 394 -19.77 -17.32 -0.31
N ARG A 395 -19.06 -17.41 0.81
CA ARG A 395 -17.77 -18.10 0.90
C ARG A 395 -17.86 -19.57 0.49
N ARG A 396 -18.85 -20.31 1.01
CA ARG A 396 -19.10 -21.72 0.63
C ARG A 396 -19.34 -21.92 -0.87
N ARG A 397 -19.68 -20.86 -1.60
CA ARG A 397 -19.91 -20.85 -3.05
C ARG A 397 -18.77 -20.19 -3.82
N ASN A 398 -17.61 -19.95 -3.20
CA ASN A 398 -16.47 -19.23 -3.77
C ASN A 398 -16.85 -17.85 -4.34
N LYS A 399 -17.82 -17.18 -3.72
CA LYS A 399 -18.23 -15.81 -4.07
C LYS A 399 -17.78 -14.84 -3.00
N ASN A 400 -17.47 -13.62 -3.42
CA ASN A 400 -16.99 -12.58 -2.53
C ASN A 400 -18.13 -11.99 -1.67
N PRO A 401 -18.08 -12.08 -0.33
CA PRO A 401 -19.08 -11.49 0.56
C PRO A 401 -19.26 -9.99 0.41
N ARG A 402 -18.18 -9.30 0.02
CA ARG A 402 -18.13 -7.83 -0.09
C ARG A 402 -19.06 -7.28 -1.16
N ASP A 403 -19.50 -8.10 -2.11
CA ASP A 403 -20.38 -7.65 -3.18
C ASP A 403 -21.83 -7.49 -2.74
N THR A 404 -22.20 -8.13 -1.63
CA THR A 404 -23.58 -8.16 -1.11
C THR A 404 -23.73 -7.42 0.21
N ILE A 405 -22.74 -7.51 1.10
CA ILE A 405 -22.82 -6.92 2.44
C ILE A 405 -22.63 -5.40 2.37
N PRO A 406 -23.47 -4.59 3.06
CA PRO A 406 -23.32 -3.14 3.06
C PRO A 406 -22.11 -2.69 3.88
N PHE A 407 -21.39 -1.68 3.38
CA PHE A 407 -20.23 -1.06 4.04
C PHE A 407 -20.52 0.32 4.61
N THR A 408 -21.74 0.83 4.44
CA THR A 408 -22.12 2.19 4.77
C THR A 408 -23.35 2.17 5.66
N PHE A 409 -23.25 2.81 6.82
CA PHE A 409 -24.29 2.79 7.84
C PHE A 409 -24.63 4.20 8.30
N VAL A 410 -25.90 4.45 8.62
CA VAL A 410 -26.38 5.67 9.26
C VAL A 410 -26.94 5.32 10.63
N PHE A 411 -26.33 5.84 11.69
CA PHE A 411 -26.76 5.64 13.06
C PHE A 411 -27.54 6.87 13.55
N LYS A 412 -28.86 6.73 13.69
CA LYS A 412 -29.76 7.81 14.08
C LYS A 412 -30.29 7.58 15.49
N GLY A 413 -30.21 8.57 16.36
CA GLY A 413 -30.94 8.54 17.63
C GLY A 413 -30.42 9.52 18.67
N PRO A 414 -31.06 9.56 19.85
CA PRO A 414 -30.69 10.46 20.94
C PRO A 414 -29.24 10.30 21.44
N PRO A 415 -28.69 11.26 22.18
CA PRO A 415 -27.37 11.10 22.78
C PRO A 415 -27.40 10.00 23.87
N GLY A 416 -26.25 9.34 24.05
CA GLY A 416 -26.06 8.29 25.06
C GLY A 416 -26.87 7.01 24.85
N THR A 417 -27.36 6.74 23.64
CA THR A 417 -28.03 5.47 23.28
C THR A 417 -27.08 4.38 22.79
N GLY A 418 -25.76 4.60 22.86
CA GLY A 418 -24.76 3.59 22.52
C GLY A 418 -24.29 3.56 21.06
N LYS A 419 -24.49 4.63 20.28
CA LYS A 419 -24.03 4.72 18.87
C LYS A 419 -22.55 4.38 18.68
N THR A 420 -21.67 5.03 19.43
CA THR A 420 -20.21 4.81 19.38
C THR A 420 -19.85 3.38 19.81
N HIS A 421 -20.49 2.88 20.87
CA HIS A 421 -20.26 1.51 21.34
C HIS A 421 -20.71 0.46 20.31
N THR A 422 -21.85 0.69 19.65
CA THR A 422 -22.34 -0.16 18.56
C THR A 422 -21.39 -0.14 17.37
N ALA A 423 -20.74 0.99 17.06
CA ALA A 423 -19.74 1.03 15.99
C ALA A 423 -18.55 0.09 16.28
N ARG A 424 -18.11 -0.01 17.55
CA ARG A 424 -17.07 -0.98 17.97
C ARG A 424 -17.55 -2.42 17.84
N ILE A 425 -18.80 -2.70 18.20
CA ILE A 425 -19.40 -4.03 18.00
C ILE A 425 -19.47 -4.37 16.50
N VAL A 426 -19.87 -3.43 15.65
CA VAL A 426 -19.84 -3.62 14.19
C VAL A 426 -18.41 -3.89 13.70
N GLY A 427 -17.40 -3.25 14.29
CA GLY A 427 -15.98 -3.51 14.02
C GLY A 427 -15.63 -4.96 14.27
N GLN A 428 -16.00 -5.46 15.44
CA GLN A 428 -15.81 -6.86 15.80
C GLN A 428 -16.55 -7.79 14.84
N ILE A 429 -17.81 -7.51 14.51
CA ILE A 429 -18.61 -8.37 13.61
C ILE A 429 -17.99 -8.43 12.20
N PHE A 430 -17.55 -7.31 11.64
CA PHE A 430 -16.94 -7.28 10.32
C PHE A 430 -15.54 -7.91 10.29
N TYR A 431 -14.80 -7.80 11.40
CA TYR A 431 -13.55 -8.53 11.60
C TYR A 431 -13.78 -10.04 11.71
N ASP A 432 -14.77 -10.48 12.49
CA ASP A 432 -15.17 -11.88 12.64
C ASP A 432 -15.71 -12.46 11.33
N MET A 433 -16.41 -11.66 10.53
CA MET A 433 -16.78 -12.02 9.17
C MET A 433 -15.56 -12.11 8.24
N GLY A 434 -14.34 -11.77 8.67
CA GLY A 434 -13.14 -11.76 7.83
C GLY A 434 -13.21 -10.75 6.68
N ILE A 435 -14.06 -9.72 6.80
CA ILE A 435 -14.20 -8.66 5.80
C ILE A 435 -13.20 -7.55 6.09
N LEU A 436 -13.08 -7.14 7.36
CA LEU A 436 -12.09 -6.16 7.80
C LEU A 436 -10.84 -6.84 8.32
N SER A 437 -9.73 -6.09 8.28
CA SER A 437 -8.43 -6.57 8.68
C SER A 437 -8.16 -6.40 10.19
N THR A 438 -8.93 -5.53 10.84
CA THR A 438 -8.93 -5.26 12.29
C THR A 438 -10.34 -4.83 12.72
N ASN A 439 -10.65 -4.94 14.01
CA ASN A 439 -11.90 -4.45 14.62
C ASN A 439 -11.81 -2.97 15.06
N GLU A 440 -10.68 -2.32 14.83
CA GLU A 440 -10.44 -0.92 15.20
C GLU A 440 -11.45 0.05 14.58
N VAL A 441 -11.82 1.07 15.36
CA VAL A 441 -12.69 2.17 14.95
C VAL A 441 -11.90 3.47 15.00
N VAL A 442 -11.79 4.12 13.84
CA VAL A 442 -11.28 5.48 13.71
C VAL A 442 -12.46 6.42 13.96
N GLU A 443 -12.54 6.98 15.17
CA GLU A 443 -13.57 7.92 15.58
C GLU A 443 -13.17 9.36 15.24
N CYS A 444 -14.03 10.09 14.53
CA CYS A 444 -13.86 11.52 14.30
C CYS A 444 -15.19 12.26 14.44
N SER A 445 -15.13 13.58 14.66
CA SER A 445 -16.32 14.43 14.56
C SER A 445 -16.39 15.14 13.21
N ALA A 446 -17.59 15.50 12.77
CA ALA A 446 -17.77 16.33 11.56
C ALA A 446 -16.95 17.63 11.58
N SER A 447 -16.75 18.23 12.76
CA SER A 447 -15.95 19.45 12.92
C SER A 447 -14.45 19.23 12.63
N GLN A 448 -13.92 18.01 12.80
CA GLN A 448 -12.51 17.71 12.52
C GLN A 448 -12.23 17.63 11.01
N LEU A 449 -13.24 17.21 10.24
CA LEU A 449 -13.20 17.12 8.78
C LEU A 449 -13.18 18.50 8.12
N ILE A 450 -13.90 19.46 8.69
CA ILE A 450 -14.00 20.82 8.17
C ILE A 450 -12.65 21.55 8.33
N GLY A 451 -12.12 22.08 7.22
CA GLY A 451 -10.90 22.91 7.22
C GLY A 451 -11.09 24.23 7.98
N LYS A 452 -10.00 24.76 8.55
CA LYS A 452 -9.99 26.15 9.09
C LYS A 452 -9.81 27.20 7.98
N HIS A 453 -9.30 26.77 6.81
CA HIS A 453 -9.03 27.57 5.63
C HIS A 453 -9.50 26.83 4.38
N VAL A 454 -9.81 27.58 3.30
CA VAL A 454 -10.24 27.04 2.00
C VAL A 454 -9.20 26.07 1.45
N GLY A 455 -9.64 24.90 0.95
CA GLY A 455 -8.78 23.88 0.34
C GLY A 455 -8.10 22.91 1.32
N HIS A 456 -8.28 23.08 2.63
CA HIS A 456 -7.77 22.13 3.63
C HIS A 456 -8.73 20.98 3.94
N THR A 457 -10.01 21.10 3.57
CA THR A 457 -11.04 20.09 3.87
C THR A 457 -10.79 18.79 3.10
N GLY A 458 -10.54 18.88 1.79
CA GLY A 458 -10.27 17.70 0.94
C GLY A 458 -9.13 16.83 1.46
N PRO A 459 -7.91 17.38 1.66
CA PRO A 459 -6.77 16.61 2.18
C PRO A 459 -7.03 15.95 3.55
N LYS A 460 -7.80 16.59 4.44
CA LYS A 460 -8.18 15.99 5.74
C LYS A 460 -9.10 14.79 5.58
N VAL A 461 -10.08 14.87 4.68
CA VAL A 461 -10.97 13.74 4.37
C VAL A 461 -10.15 12.59 3.80
N ILE A 462 -9.26 12.86 2.85
CA ILE A 462 -8.38 11.84 2.24
C ILE A 462 -7.51 11.16 3.31
N ASP A 463 -6.81 11.94 4.15
CA ASP A 463 -5.97 11.40 5.23
C ASP A 463 -6.76 10.51 6.19
N LEU A 464 -8.00 10.89 6.51
CA LEU A 464 -8.86 10.09 7.37
C LEU A 464 -9.31 8.78 6.69
N PHE A 465 -9.63 8.80 5.40
CA PHE A 465 -9.93 7.61 4.62
C PHE A 465 -8.73 6.67 4.54
N GLU A 466 -7.52 7.20 4.30
CA GLU A 466 -6.28 6.42 4.32
C GLU A 466 -6.04 5.75 5.68
N LYS A 467 -6.22 6.48 6.78
CA LYS A 467 -6.09 5.94 8.14
C LYS A 467 -7.13 4.87 8.48
N SER A 468 -8.28 4.92 7.81
CA SER A 468 -9.41 4.02 8.06
C SER A 468 -9.46 2.80 7.13
N LEU A 469 -8.54 2.69 6.17
CA LEU A 469 -8.44 1.54 5.27
C LEU A 469 -8.26 0.22 6.06
N GLY A 470 -9.14 -0.75 5.79
CA GLY A 470 -9.21 -2.02 6.49
C GLY A 470 -9.85 -1.96 7.90
N LYS A 471 -10.43 -0.81 8.29
CA LYS A 471 -11.02 -0.50 9.61
C LYS A 471 -12.45 0.06 9.49
N ILE A 472 -13.01 0.53 10.60
CA ILE A 472 -14.23 1.37 10.61
C ILE A 472 -13.87 2.85 10.69
N LEU A 473 -14.48 3.66 9.84
CA LEU A 473 -14.54 5.12 9.95
C LEU A 473 -15.87 5.54 10.59
N PHE A 474 -15.83 6.04 11.82
CA PHE A 474 -17.00 6.52 12.55
C PHE A 474 -16.99 8.05 12.62
N ILE A 475 -17.98 8.68 11.97
CA ILE A 475 -18.13 10.14 11.92
C ILE A 475 -19.30 10.53 12.82
N ASP A 476 -19.01 11.07 14.00
CA ASP A 476 -20.02 11.58 14.93
C ASP A 476 -20.48 13.00 14.56
N GLU A 477 -21.72 13.31 14.94
CA GLU A 477 -22.41 14.56 14.62
C GLU A 477 -22.36 14.91 13.12
N ALA A 478 -22.48 13.90 12.26
CA ALA A 478 -22.34 14.01 10.80
C ALA A 478 -23.30 15.03 10.17
N TYR A 479 -24.45 15.29 10.79
CA TYR A 479 -25.40 16.32 10.37
C TYR A 479 -24.78 17.73 10.28
N ARG A 480 -23.71 18.00 11.04
CA ARG A 480 -22.99 19.28 10.98
C ARG A 480 -22.35 19.56 9.62
N LEU A 481 -22.07 18.52 8.83
CA LEU A 481 -21.57 18.67 7.46
C LEU A 481 -22.58 19.37 6.54
N GLY A 482 -23.88 19.34 6.86
CA GLY A 482 -24.95 19.96 6.07
C GLY A 482 -25.44 21.32 6.57
N LEU A 483 -24.88 21.87 7.66
CA LEU A 483 -25.41 23.07 8.32
C LEU A 483 -24.94 24.41 7.71
N GLY A 484 -24.01 24.40 6.75
CA GLY A 484 -23.29 25.60 6.30
C GLY A 484 -23.91 26.43 5.17
N GLY A 485 -25.08 26.07 4.63
CA GLY A 485 -25.60 26.67 3.39
C GLY A 485 -24.81 26.22 2.14
N ARG A 486 -25.26 26.64 0.94
CA ARG A 486 -24.60 26.28 -0.34
C ARG A 486 -23.19 26.89 -0.42
N ASN A 487 -22.21 26.09 -0.82
CA ASN A 487 -20.77 26.43 -0.93
C ASN A 487 -20.05 26.56 0.42
N SER A 488 -20.52 25.83 1.44
CA SER A 488 -19.83 25.76 2.72
C SER A 488 -18.68 24.76 2.69
N PHE A 489 -17.74 24.89 3.63
CA PHE A 489 -16.71 23.87 3.88
C PHE A 489 -17.30 22.48 4.18
N GLY A 490 -18.55 22.42 4.67
CA GLY A 490 -19.28 21.17 4.86
C GLY A 490 -19.65 20.48 3.55
N ASP A 491 -20.08 21.25 2.52
CA ASP A 491 -20.37 20.72 1.19
C ASP A 491 -19.11 20.15 0.54
N GLU A 492 -17.96 20.83 0.69
CA GLU A 492 -16.64 20.35 0.24
C GLU A 492 -16.29 19.01 0.89
N ALA A 493 -16.48 18.89 2.21
CA ALA A 493 -16.23 17.64 2.93
C ALA A 493 -17.12 16.50 2.41
N VAL A 494 -18.41 16.76 2.19
CA VAL A 494 -19.34 15.75 1.69
C VAL A 494 -19.00 15.34 0.27
N ALA A 495 -18.65 16.29 -0.60
CA ALA A 495 -18.22 16.01 -1.96
C ALA A 495 -16.99 15.09 -1.97
N GLU A 496 -15.97 15.39 -1.15
CA GLU A 496 -14.77 14.56 -1.05
C GLU A 496 -15.07 13.17 -0.45
N ILE A 497 -15.92 13.07 0.58
CA ILE A 497 -16.36 11.77 1.12
C ILE A 497 -16.99 10.93 0.01
N VAL A 498 -17.91 11.52 -0.77
CA VAL A 498 -18.59 10.82 -1.87
C VAL A 498 -17.60 10.42 -2.97
N ASP A 499 -16.65 11.29 -3.32
CA ASP A 499 -15.61 11.01 -4.30
C ASP A 499 -14.70 9.85 -3.84
N CYS A 500 -14.19 9.90 -2.61
CA CYS A 500 -13.45 8.81 -1.99
C CYS A 500 -14.22 7.49 -2.03
N MET A 501 -15.51 7.48 -1.72
CA MET A 501 -16.33 6.26 -1.79
C MET A 501 -16.44 5.65 -3.19
N THR A 502 -16.17 6.41 -4.26
CA THR A 502 -16.18 5.91 -5.64
C THR A 502 -14.81 5.45 -6.13
N LYS A 503 -13.72 5.92 -5.52
CA LYS A 503 -12.36 5.53 -5.92
C LYS A 503 -12.12 4.04 -5.61
N PRO A 504 -11.60 3.23 -6.54
CA PRO A 504 -11.27 1.81 -6.31
C PRO A 504 -10.35 1.57 -5.10
N ARG A 505 -9.57 2.59 -4.73
CA ARG A 505 -8.69 2.58 -3.56
C ARG A 505 -9.44 2.43 -2.24
N TYR A 506 -10.66 2.96 -2.10
CA TYR A 506 -11.43 2.93 -0.84
C TYR A 506 -12.70 2.08 -0.94
N GLN A 507 -13.22 1.89 -2.15
CA GLN A 507 -14.49 1.18 -2.39
C GLN A 507 -14.47 -0.22 -1.76
N ARG A 508 -15.39 -0.48 -0.82
CA ARG A 508 -15.53 -1.77 -0.09
C ARG A 508 -14.27 -2.23 0.65
N LYS A 509 -13.39 -1.29 1.04
CA LYS A 509 -12.17 -1.56 1.82
C LYS A 509 -12.19 -1.02 3.25
N LEU A 510 -13.22 -0.26 3.60
CA LEU A 510 -13.50 0.22 4.96
C LEU A 510 -15.01 0.28 5.17
N VAL A 511 -15.44 0.23 6.43
CA VAL A 511 -16.85 0.46 6.80
C VAL A 511 -17.01 1.91 7.27
N ILE A 512 -17.97 2.64 6.73
CA ILE A 512 -18.23 4.04 7.07
C ILE A 512 -19.54 4.14 7.84
N VAL A 513 -19.51 4.78 9.00
CA VAL A 513 -20.66 5.00 9.86
C VAL A 513 -20.85 6.50 10.08
N LEU A 514 -21.99 7.03 9.63
CA LEU A 514 -22.42 8.40 9.94
C LEU A 514 -23.37 8.40 11.13
N ALA A 515 -23.03 9.09 12.21
CA ALA A 515 -23.84 9.13 13.42
C ALA A 515 -24.38 10.54 13.72
N GLY A 516 -25.60 10.59 14.24
CA GLY A 516 -26.22 11.86 14.64
C GLY A 516 -27.62 11.72 15.24
N TYR A 517 -28.25 12.87 15.46
CA TYR A 517 -29.65 12.95 15.90
C TYR A 517 -30.61 12.69 14.74
N THR A 518 -31.74 12.06 15.02
CA THR A 518 -32.63 11.52 13.98
C THR A 518 -33.10 12.60 12.99
N ARG A 519 -33.63 13.72 13.49
CA ARG A 519 -34.21 14.77 12.64
C ARG A 519 -33.14 15.45 11.77
N GLU A 520 -31.98 15.68 12.34
CA GLU A 520 -30.86 16.38 11.74
C GLU A 520 -30.17 15.51 10.68
N MET A 521 -30.07 14.19 10.93
CA MET A 521 -29.60 13.23 9.93
C MET A 521 -30.59 13.07 8.79
N ASP A 522 -31.89 13.07 9.06
CA ASP A 522 -32.92 13.05 7.99
C ASP A 522 -32.82 14.30 7.11
N LEU A 523 -32.57 15.46 7.70
CA LEU A 523 -32.32 16.70 6.97
C LEU A 523 -31.06 16.62 6.11
N LEU A 524 -29.95 16.12 6.66
CA LEU A 524 -28.69 15.93 5.92
C LEU A 524 -28.91 15.04 4.68
N MET A 525 -29.59 13.90 4.85
CA MET A 525 -29.87 12.96 3.77
C MET A 525 -30.84 13.53 2.72
N LYS A 526 -31.75 14.42 3.13
CA LYS A 526 -32.66 15.11 2.21
C LYS A 526 -31.93 16.15 1.36
N VAL A 527 -30.95 16.85 1.95
CA VAL A 527 -30.20 17.92 1.28
C VAL A 527 -29.15 17.35 0.32
N ASN A 528 -28.49 16.24 0.67
CA ASN A 528 -27.41 15.67 -0.13
C ASN A 528 -27.79 14.33 -0.78
N ALA A 529 -28.11 14.35 -2.07
CA ALA A 529 -28.44 13.16 -2.84
C ALA A 529 -27.27 12.17 -2.96
N GLY A 530 -26.02 12.65 -2.94
CA GLY A 530 -24.81 11.82 -3.01
C GLY A 530 -24.67 10.90 -1.80
N LEU A 531 -24.88 11.44 -0.60
CA LEU A 531 -24.94 10.66 0.65
C LEU A 531 -26.13 9.70 0.66
N ARG A 532 -27.34 10.20 0.34
CA ARG A 532 -28.57 9.39 0.35
C ARG A 532 -28.47 8.14 -0.52
N GLY A 533 -27.88 8.26 -1.71
CA GLY A 533 -27.72 7.12 -2.63
C GLY A 533 -26.70 6.07 -2.16
N ARG A 534 -25.74 6.45 -1.29
CA ARG A 534 -24.64 5.59 -0.85
C ARG A 534 -24.80 5.05 0.56
N PHE A 535 -25.60 5.72 1.39
CA PHE A 535 -25.90 5.33 2.77
C PHE A 535 -27.33 4.82 2.89
N THR A 536 -27.57 3.61 2.39
CA THR A 536 -28.93 3.01 2.36
C THR A 536 -29.28 2.23 3.62
N THR A 537 -28.29 1.88 4.44
CA THR A 537 -28.49 1.08 5.65
C THR A 537 -28.59 1.98 6.87
N GLU A 538 -29.80 2.15 7.37
CA GLU A 538 -30.08 2.92 8.59
C GLU A 538 -30.26 2.00 9.80
N ILE A 539 -29.72 2.43 10.94
CA ILE A 539 -29.91 1.82 12.26
C ILE A 539 -30.47 2.89 13.19
N ASN A 540 -31.68 2.65 13.69
CA ASN A 540 -32.40 3.58 14.55
C ASN A 540 -32.24 3.19 16.01
N PHE A 541 -31.68 4.10 16.80
CA PHE A 541 -31.45 3.95 18.22
C PHE A 541 -32.61 4.61 18.96
N SER A 542 -33.48 3.78 19.53
CA SER A 542 -34.61 4.26 20.32
C SER A 542 -34.15 4.81 21.68
N PRO A 543 -34.87 5.79 22.25
CA PRO A 543 -34.66 6.19 23.65
C PRO A 543 -34.79 4.98 24.59
N MET A 544 -34.00 4.96 25.65
CA MET A 544 -33.99 3.86 26.60
C MET A 544 -35.33 3.77 27.33
N LYS A 545 -35.96 2.59 27.31
CA LYS A 545 -37.24 2.36 28.02
C LYS A 545 -37.00 2.42 29.54
N PRO A 546 -37.99 2.86 30.36
CA PRO A 546 -37.83 2.98 31.81
C PRO A 546 -37.31 1.72 32.52
N ARG A 547 -37.80 0.54 32.11
CA ARG A 547 -37.33 -0.75 32.65
C ARG A 547 -35.86 -1.00 32.32
N ALA A 548 -35.46 -0.70 31.08
CA ALA A 548 -34.08 -0.83 30.64
C ALA A 548 -33.16 0.16 31.36
N ALA A 549 -33.65 1.37 31.66
CA ALA A 549 -32.91 2.37 32.43
C ALA A 549 -32.63 1.91 33.87
N LEU A 550 -33.62 1.32 34.54
CA LEU A 550 -33.44 0.74 35.87
C LEU A 550 -32.46 -0.44 35.84
N GLN A 551 -32.61 -1.37 34.89
CA GLN A 551 -31.70 -2.50 34.76
C GLN A 551 -30.26 -2.04 34.46
N TYR A 552 -30.09 -1.03 33.61
CA TYR A 552 -28.77 -0.47 33.33
C TYR A 552 -28.16 0.20 34.57
N LEU A 553 -28.96 0.94 35.36
CA LEU A 553 -28.52 1.50 36.63
C LEU A 553 -28.08 0.41 37.62
N GLN A 554 -28.89 -0.66 37.76
CA GLN A 554 -28.55 -1.80 38.63
C GLN A 554 -27.22 -2.44 38.20
N ASN A 555 -27.00 -2.64 36.90
CA ASN A 555 -25.75 -3.18 36.39
C ASN A 555 -24.53 -2.26 36.62
N LEU A 556 -24.72 -0.94 36.69
CA LEU A 556 -23.63 0.00 37.00
C LEU A 556 -23.31 -0.02 38.49
N LEU A 557 -24.34 -0.06 39.35
CA LEU A 557 -24.19 -0.14 40.80
C LEU A 557 -23.57 -1.47 41.23
N SER A 558 -23.97 -2.59 40.62
CA SER A 558 -23.41 -3.91 40.93
C SER A 558 -21.92 -4.02 40.58
N LYS A 559 -21.43 -3.24 39.60
CA LYS A 559 -20.00 -3.14 39.28
C LYS A 559 -19.20 -2.35 40.32
N GLN A 560 -19.89 -1.62 41.20
CA GLN A 560 -19.32 -0.89 42.33
C GLN A 560 -19.66 -1.61 43.65
N ASP A 561 -20.04 -2.89 43.60
CA ASP A 561 -20.44 -3.69 44.77
C ASP A 561 -21.64 -3.09 45.57
N ILE A 562 -22.49 -2.30 44.89
CA ILE A 562 -23.73 -1.73 45.44
C ILE A 562 -24.94 -2.50 44.88
N GLU A 563 -25.71 -3.11 45.75
CA GLU A 563 -26.95 -3.81 45.41
C GLU A 563 -28.19 -2.94 45.68
N LEU A 564 -29.18 -3.02 44.81
CA LEU A 564 -30.45 -2.32 45.01
C LEU A 564 -31.38 -3.22 45.84
N LEU A 565 -31.63 -2.85 47.10
CA LEU A 565 -32.51 -3.62 47.98
C LEU A 565 -33.94 -3.66 47.43
N GLU A 566 -34.41 -4.86 47.11
CA GLU A 566 -35.81 -5.13 46.87
C GLU A 566 -36.43 -5.56 48.20
N ASP A 567 -37.23 -4.71 48.84
CA ASP A 567 -38.00 -5.16 50.00
C ASP A 567 -38.87 -6.34 49.57
N ASN A 568 -38.78 -7.45 50.32
CA ASN A 568 -39.49 -8.71 50.05
C ASN A 568 -41.02 -8.56 50.02
N ASN A 569 -41.55 -7.41 50.43
CA ASN A 569 -42.89 -6.97 50.12
C ASN A 569 -42.84 -6.08 48.87
N VAL A 570 -43.39 -6.56 47.76
CA VAL A 570 -43.56 -5.77 46.53
C VAL A 570 -44.39 -4.52 46.84
N ASN A 571 -43.75 -3.44 47.28
CA ASN A 571 -44.35 -2.11 47.32
C ASN A 571 -44.47 -1.66 45.85
N THR A 572 -45.51 -2.15 45.17
CA THR A 572 -45.78 -1.92 43.72
C THR A 572 -45.77 -0.42 43.41
N ASN A 573 -46.16 0.41 44.38
CA ASN A 573 -46.21 1.86 44.27
C ASN A 573 -44.84 2.54 44.10
N GLU A 574 -43.78 2.06 44.76
CA GLU A 574 -42.43 2.64 44.65
C GLU A 574 -41.79 2.30 43.31
N TYR A 575 -41.89 1.03 42.89
CA TYR A 575 -41.43 0.59 41.57
C TYR A 575 -42.15 1.35 40.45
N GLU A 576 -43.47 1.50 40.54
CA GLU A 576 -44.24 2.33 39.61
C GLU A 576 -43.81 3.80 39.63
N THR A 577 -43.45 4.34 40.79
CA THR A 577 -42.93 5.70 40.92
C THR A 577 -41.60 5.86 40.22
N VAL A 578 -40.66 4.93 40.39
CA VAL A 578 -39.37 4.91 39.67
C VAL A 578 -39.59 4.83 38.16
N MET A 579 -40.46 3.92 37.69
CA MET A 579 -40.80 3.81 36.27
C MET A 579 -41.42 5.09 35.71
N ARG A 580 -42.30 5.74 36.49
CA ARG A 580 -42.92 7.02 36.12
C ARG A 580 -41.90 8.16 36.06
N LEU A 581 -40.94 8.20 36.98
CA LEU A 581 -39.87 9.21 36.99
C LEU A 581 -38.94 9.04 35.80
N PHE A 582 -38.49 7.82 35.50
CA PHE A 582 -37.73 7.55 34.26
C PHE A 582 -38.52 7.92 33.00
N LYS A 583 -39.83 7.63 32.96
CA LYS A 583 -40.68 8.04 31.84
C LYS A 583 -40.77 9.57 31.69
N LYS A 584 -40.85 10.30 32.81
CA LYS A 584 -40.84 11.78 32.80
C LYS A 584 -39.49 12.31 32.35
N LEU A 585 -38.39 11.74 32.86
CA LEU A 585 -37.03 12.08 32.44
C LEU A 585 -36.85 11.87 30.94
N SER A 586 -37.30 10.73 30.39
CA SER A 586 -37.20 10.45 28.95
C SER A 586 -37.97 11.42 28.05
N MET A 587 -38.91 12.20 28.62
CA MET A 587 -39.65 13.24 27.89
C MET A 587 -38.97 14.61 27.96
N THR A 588 -37.93 14.77 28.78
CA THR A 588 -37.21 16.05 28.90
C THR A 588 -36.20 16.24 27.77
N ASN A 589 -36.04 17.48 27.29
CA ASN A 589 -35.12 17.81 26.20
C ASN A 589 -33.64 17.56 26.56
N GLY A 590 -33.30 17.60 27.86
CA GLY A 590 -31.94 17.38 28.36
C GLY A 590 -31.59 15.91 28.63
N TRP A 591 -32.50 14.96 28.38
CA TRP A 591 -32.27 13.55 28.67
C TRP A 591 -31.29 12.91 27.68
N SER A 592 -30.20 12.37 28.20
CA SER A 592 -29.10 11.78 27.44
C SER A 592 -28.94 10.26 27.66
N ASN A 593 -30.02 9.58 28.06
CA ASN A 593 -30.11 8.12 28.22
C ASN A 593 -28.97 7.57 29.09
N GLY A 594 -28.08 6.74 28.52
CA GLY A 594 -27.01 6.10 29.25
C GLY A 594 -26.04 7.08 29.90
N ARG A 595 -25.83 8.28 29.34
CA ARG A 595 -24.96 9.29 29.96
C ARG A 595 -25.57 9.79 31.28
N ASP A 596 -26.87 10.12 31.30
CA ASP A 596 -27.56 10.54 32.52
C ASP A 596 -27.64 9.41 33.55
N ILE A 597 -27.81 8.17 33.12
CA ILE A 597 -27.83 7.02 34.03
C ILE A 597 -26.45 6.80 34.67
N ASN A 598 -25.36 7.02 33.92
CA ASN A 598 -24.00 7.02 34.50
C ASN A 598 -23.81 8.17 35.51
N THR A 599 -24.32 9.37 35.22
CA THR A 599 -24.29 10.49 36.18
C THR A 599 -25.09 10.17 37.43
N LEU A 600 -26.26 9.54 37.29
CA LEU A 600 -27.09 9.08 38.41
C LEU A 600 -26.39 8.01 39.24
N ALA A 601 -25.78 7.02 38.58
CA ALA A 601 -25.02 5.97 39.24
C ALA A 601 -23.84 6.55 40.04
N GLY A 602 -23.06 7.46 39.44
CA GLY A 602 -21.96 8.14 40.13
C GLY A 602 -22.42 8.91 41.36
N ALA A 603 -23.52 9.69 41.26
CA ALA A 603 -24.07 10.42 42.39
C ALA A 603 -24.56 9.50 43.52
N ILE A 604 -25.15 8.35 43.17
CA ILE A 604 -25.56 7.32 44.14
C ILE A 604 -24.34 6.68 44.79
N THR A 605 -23.33 6.32 44.01
CA THR A 605 -22.08 5.74 44.49
C THR A 605 -21.38 6.69 45.47
N ASP A 606 -21.25 7.96 45.11
CA ASP A 606 -20.64 8.98 45.97
C ASP A 606 -21.40 9.12 47.31
N ASP A 607 -22.74 9.12 47.29
CA ASP A 607 -23.55 9.21 48.50
C ASP A 607 -23.39 7.95 49.38
N VAL A 608 -23.51 6.76 48.79
CA VAL A 608 -23.40 5.49 49.52
C VAL A 608 -22.03 5.33 50.18
N TYR A 609 -20.94 5.69 49.51
CA TYR A 609 -19.59 5.61 50.08
C TYR A 609 -19.27 6.71 51.11
N ASN A 610 -19.90 7.89 51.00
CA ASN A 610 -19.70 8.96 51.98
C ASN A 610 -20.46 8.72 53.30
N TYR A 611 -21.57 7.97 53.26
CA TYR A 611 -22.43 7.71 54.42
C TYR A 611 -22.32 6.29 54.97
N SER A 612 -21.58 5.38 54.34
CA SER A 612 -21.25 4.08 54.93
C SER A 612 -20.24 4.27 56.06
N GLU A 613 -20.66 4.02 57.30
CA GLU A 613 -19.73 3.95 58.44
C GLU A 613 -18.64 2.90 58.13
N VAL A 614 -17.40 3.24 58.46
CA VAL A 614 -16.19 2.46 58.20
C VAL A 614 -16.20 1.19 59.06
N GLU A 615 -17.06 0.22 58.76
CA GLU A 615 -17.04 -1.09 59.40
C GLU A 615 -17.11 -2.23 58.38
N GLU A 616 -15.99 -2.96 58.34
CA GLU A 616 -15.74 -4.28 57.76
C GLU A 616 -15.73 -4.40 56.23
N SER A 617 -14.52 -4.70 55.72
CA SER A 617 -14.31 -5.25 54.39
C SER A 617 -15.14 -6.53 54.22
N GLY A 618 -16.25 -6.45 53.49
CA GLY A 618 -17.05 -7.63 53.11
C GLY A 618 -18.57 -7.50 53.26
N LYS A 619 -19.14 -6.38 53.73
CA LYS A 619 -20.61 -6.17 53.67
C LYS A 619 -20.98 -5.52 52.34
N SER A 620 -21.88 -6.15 51.58
CA SER A 620 -22.46 -5.56 50.36
C SER A 620 -23.11 -4.22 50.70
N LEU A 621 -22.80 -3.18 49.91
CA LEU A 621 -23.42 -1.87 50.08
C LEU A 621 -24.81 -1.91 49.45
N PHE A 622 -25.78 -1.23 50.04
CA PHE A 622 -27.15 -1.25 49.52
C PHE A 622 -27.75 0.14 49.42
N ILE A 623 -28.55 0.35 48.36
CA ILE A 623 -29.43 1.51 48.23
C ILE A 623 -30.91 1.08 48.28
N ARG A 624 -31.72 1.78 49.07
CA ARG A 624 -33.17 1.59 49.11
C ARG A 624 -33.86 2.31 47.96
N ARG A 625 -34.99 1.78 47.49
CA ARG A 625 -35.79 2.39 46.41
C ARG A 625 -36.27 3.80 46.75
N GLU A 626 -36.54 4.09 48.02
CA GLU A 626 -36.91 5.43 48.48
C GLU A 626 -35.82 6.48 48.21
N ASP A 627 -34.55 6.13 48.42
CA ASP A 627 -33.42 7.02 48.19
C ASP A 627 -33.16 7.20 46.69
N LEU A 628 -33.28 6.12 45.90
CA LEU A 628 -33.27 6.21 44.44
C LEU A 628 -34.34 7.19 43.92
N ILE A 629 -35.54 7.18 44.50
CA ILE A 629 -36.61 8.12 44.13
C ILE A 629 -36.19 9.58 44.42
N LYS A 630 -35.44 9.86 45.49
CA LYS A 630 -34.92 11.20 45.80
C LYS A 630 -33.96 11.67 44.70
N PHE A 631 -32.95 10.86 44.37
CA PHE A 631 -32.00 11.16 43.29
C PHE A 631 -32.69 11.39 41.94
N LEU A 632 -33.66 10.55 41.58
CA LEU A 632 -34.43 10.70 40.34
C LEU A 632 -35.27 11.99 40.31
N LYS A 633 -35.88 12.37 41.44
CA LYS A 633 -36.64 13.62 41.56
C LYS A 633 -35.72 14.83 41.43
N ASP A 634 -34.54 14.79 42.01
CA ASP A 634 -33.60 15.91 41.97
C ASP A 634 -32.99 16.07 40.58
N MET A 635 -32.62 14.98 39.90
CA MET A 635 -32.23 15.02 38.49
C MET A 635 -33.35 15.58 37.61
N LEU A 636 -34.60 15.15 37.82
CA LEU A 636 -35.75 15.66 37.07
C LEU A 636 -35.95 17.17 37.31
N ARG A 637 -35.81 17.65 38.55
CA ARG A 637 -35.90 19.09 38.88
C ARG A 637 -34.79 19.89 38.19
N GLN A 638 -33.55 19.41 38.19
CA GLN A 638 -32.43 20.06 37.52
C GLN A 638 -32.67 20.17 36.01
N ARG A 639 -33.17 19.09 35.38
CA ARG A 639 -33.47 19.08 33.93
C ARG A 639 -34.66 19.96 33.54
N ILE A 640 -35.67 20.08 34.40
CA ILE A 640 -36.79 21.00 34.18
C ILE A 640 -36.35 22.46 34.35
N LYS A 641 -35.54 22.79 35.37
CA LYS A 641 -35.03 24.14 35.59
C LYS A 641 -34.06 24.59 34.50
N GLY A 642 -33.23 23.69 33.98
CA GLY A 642 -32.30 23.98 32.87
C GLY A 642 -32.96 24.06 31.49
N GLY A 643 -34.25 23.77 31.36
CA GLY A 643 -35.02 23.88 30.10
C GLY A 643 -35.67 25.24 29.87
N VAL A 644 -35.48 26.20 30.79
CA VAL A 644 -35.89 27.60 30.65
C VAL A 644 -34.62 28.45 30.52
N ALA A 645 -33.96 28.34 29.37
CA ALA A 645 -32.87 29.22 28.96
C ALA A 645 -32.88 29.33 27.43
#